data_AF-A0A1Y5MED8-F1
#
_entry.id   AF-A0A1Y5MED8-F1
#
_cell.length_a   1.000
_cell.length_b   1.000
_cell.length_c   1.000
_cell.angle_alpha   90.00
_cell.angle_beta   90.00
_cell.angle_gamma   90.00
#
_symmetry.space_group_name_H-M   'P 1'
#
loop_
_entity.id
_entity.type
_entity.pdbx_description
1 polymer ?
#
loop_
_entity_poly.entity_id
_entity_poly.type
_entity_poly.pdbx_seq_one_letter_code
_entity_poly.pdbx_strand_id
1 'polypeptide(L)'
;MNRRDFIKSAAASAACASAGIAVPSSLSAANEAEKGWRWDKAACRFCGTGCGIMVATKEGKIVAVKGDPEAPVNRGLNCIKGYFNAKIMYGEDRITHPLLRVNEKGEFDKKGKFKQVSWKQAFDVMEAQFRKTYDELGPHGVGVLGSGQYTIPEGYTAVKLMKGGFRSNSIDPNARHCMASAVLGFMQVFGIDEPSGCFDDIELTDTIIAWGANMAEMHPILWARVSDRKLSDPDRVKVVNLSTYSTRTSNLADIEIIFAPSSDLAIWNYIAREIVYNHPEMIDEEFVKKHCVFTAGPVDIGYGLRPDIHHKKYAPSELDTAATEKSKVLSEAEGVTLSYLGLKAGDTLENKNAAKAGDHWQITFEEFKKALEPYTLDFTAKVAKGDPNEDINEFKKKLKALADLYIEKNRKVVSFWTMGFNQHQRGTWVNEQAYMVHFLLGKQALPGSGAFSLTGQPSACGTAREVGTFVHRLPADMVVGNPKHREITEKLWKLPAGTLNAVPGSHYVKMMRDLEDGKVKFIWVQVNNPWQNTANANHWIKAAREMDNFIVVSDPYPGISAKVADLILPTAMIYEKWGAYGNAERRTQHWRQQVLPVGEAMPDIWQMLEFSKRFKLKDVWGEKKVNDKVTLPSVLEAAKAMGYSEEDTLFDVLFANEDAKKFSANDPIMENYDNTEVFGDSRKVIGSDGKEFKGYGFFIHKYLWEEYRKFGVGHGHDLADFDTYHRVRGLRWPVVDGKETQWRFNTKFDPYAKKAAPNDKFAFYGNKNAALPTGDLKGVKNQEKTPLANKAKIFFRPYMDPCEMPSKDYPFWLCTGRVLEHWHTGTMTMRVPELYRAVPEALCYMHEDDAKKLGVLQNEIVWVESRRGKVKARVDLKGRNKPPVGLVYVPFFDENVFINKVCLDATCPISKETDYKKCAVKIYKA
;
A
#
# COMPACT_ATOMS: atom_id res chain seq x y z
N MET A 1 -37.05 -3.57 19.20
CA MET A 1 -36.07 -4.37 18.42
C MET A 1 -34.70 -4.23 19.07
N ASN A 2 -33.98 -5.32 19.34
CA ASN A 2 -32.60 -5.21 19.87
C ASN A 2 -31.59 -5.04 18.71
N ARG A 3 -30.34 -4.64 19.01
CA ARG A 3 -29.30 -4.39 17.99
C ARG A 3 -29.02 -5.59 17.08
N ARG A 4 -29.16 -6.81 17.59
CA ARG A 4 -28.93 -8.05 16.82
C ARG A 4 -30.03 -8.25 15.78
N ASP A 5 -31.27 -8.00 16.15
CA ASP A 5 -32.43 -8.07 15.25
C ASP A 5 -32.32 -7.00 14.15
N PHE A 6 -31.82 -5.82 14.49
CA PHE A 6 -31.52 -4.76 13.51
C PHE A 6 -30.45 -5.19 12.51
N ILE A 7 -29.31 -5.72 12.96
CA ILE A 7 -28.23 -6.16 12.05
C ILE A 7 -28.73 -7.25 11.10
N LYS A 8 -29.50 -8.22 11.60
CA LYS A 8 -30.12 -9.26 10.76
C LYS A 8 -31.07 -8.66 9.73
N SER A 9 -31.91 -7.72 10.16
CA SER A 9 -32.88 -7.03 9.30
C SER A 9 -32.21 -6.19 8.23
N ALA A 10 -31.15 -5.47 8.58
CA ALA A 10 -30.35 -4.66 7.65
C ALA A 10 -29.58 -5.53 6.66
N ALA A 11 -28.97 -6.63 7.11
CA ALA A 11 -28.30 -7.59 6.24
C ALA A 11 -29.29 -8.28 5.27
N ALA A 12 -30.47 -8.67 5.76
CA ALA A 12 -31.52 -9.24 4.92
C ALA A 12 -32.06 -8.23 3.89
N SER A 13 -32.28 -6.98 4.30
CA SER A 13 -32.71 -5.91 3.41
C SER A 13 -31.67 -5.61 2.33
N ALA A 14 -30.39 -5.53 2.71
CA ALA A 14 -29.29 -5.37 1.77
C ALA A 14 -29.19 -6.54 0.80
N ALA A 15 -29.35 -7.78 1.28
CA ALA A 15 -29.37 -8.97 0.43
C ALA A 15 -30.53 -8.94 -0.58
N CYS A 16 -31.75 -8.59 -0.13
CA CYS A 16 -32.91 -8.45 -1.01
C CYS A 16 -32.68 -7.37 -2.07
N ALA A 17 -32.20 -6.18 -1.65
CA ALA A 17 -31.89 -5.08 -2.56
C ALA A 17 -30.81 -5.46 -3.58
N SER A 18 -29.73 -6.13 -3.14
CA SER A 18 -28.67 -6.61 -4.04
C SER A 18 -29.17 -7.66 -5.04
N ALA A 19 -30.18 -8.44 -4.66
CA ALA A 19 -30.80 -9.45 -5.51
C ALA A 19 -31.99 -8.93 -6.33
N GLY A 20 -32.35 -7.64 -6.23
CA GLY A 20 -33.51 -7.06 -6.91
C GLY A 20 -34.87 -7.55 -6.40
N ILE A 21 -34.93 -8.07 -5.16
CA ILE A 21 -36.14 -8.62 -4.53
C ILE A 21 -36.80 -7.55 -3.64
N ALA A 22 -38.13 -7.47 -3.68
CA ALA A 22 -38.90 -6.57 -2.82
C ALA A 22 -38.66 -6.86 -1.33
N VAL A 23 -38.37 -5.81 -0.56
CA VAL A 23 -38.10 -5.92 0.88
C VAL A 23 -39.42 -6.25 1.62
N PRO A 24 -39.49 -7.32 2.43
CA PRO A 24 -40.69 -7.67 3.17
C PRO A 24 -41.18 -6.54 4.08
N SER A 25 -42.49 -6.28 4.09
CA SER A 25 -43.14 -5.25 4.91
C SER A 25 -42.96 -5.43 6.42
N SER A 26 -42.66 -6.65 6.88
CA SER A 26 -42.35 -6.98 8.28
C SER A 26 -41.07 -6.32 8.81
N LEU A 27 -40.24 -5.72 7.94
CA LEU A 27 -39.06 -4.94 8.29
C LEU A 27 -39.35 -3.46 8.62
N SER A 28 -40.62 -3.01 8.49
CA SER A 28 -41.09 -1.64 8.79
C SER A 28 -41.00 -1.23 10.27
N ALA A 29 -40.91 -2.20 11.21
CA ALA A 29 -40.69 -1.93 12.64
C ALA A 29 -39.32 -1.31 12.96
N ALA A 30 -38.41 -1.25 11.99
CA ALA A 30 -37.14 -0.53 12.10
C ALA A 30 -37.33 1.00 12.19
N ASN A 31 -38.37 1.56 11.56
CA ASN A 31 -38.58 3.01 11.49
C ASN A 31 -38.85 3.67 12.85
N GLU A 32 -39.47 2.96 13.79
CA GLU A 32 -39.76 3.49 15.13
C GLU A 32 -38.53 3.43 16.06
N ALA A 33 -37.68 2.41 15.89
CA ALA A 33 -36.44 2.22 16.65
C ALA A 33 -35.32 3.20 16.26
N GLU A 34 -35.36 3.72 15.03
CA GLU A 34 -34.41 4.70 14.50
C GLU A 34 -34.78 6.16 14.84
N LYS A 35 -35.89 6.40 15.56
CA LYS A 35 -36.33 7.76 15.90
C LYS A 35 -35.24 8.55 16.63
N GLY A 36 -34.88 9.70 16.07
CA GLY A 36 -33.83 10.59 16.58
C GLY A 36 -32.40 10.18 16.21
N TRP A 37 -32.22 9.18 15.34
CA TRP A 37 -30.90 8.87 14.78
C TRP A 37 -30.61 9.79 13.61
N ARG A 38 -29.36 10.23 13.48
CA ARG A 38 -28.85 10.88 12.27
C ARG A 38 -28.01 9.87 11.49
N TRP A 39 -28.41 9.59 10.27
CA TRP A 39 -27.64 8.78 9.33
C TRP A 39 -26.80 9.67 8.42
N ASP A 40 -25.53 9.33 8.22
CA ASP A 40 -24.66 9.99 7.24
C ASP A 40 -23.75 8.98 6.54
N LYS A 41 -23.28 9.34 5.35
CA LYS A 41 -22.40 8.50 4.54
C LYS A 41 -20.97 8.54 5.07
N ALA A 42 -20.28 7.41 4.96
CA ALA A 42 -18.84 7.36 5.19
C ALA A 42 -18.17 6.23 4.39
N ALA A 43 -16.84 6.18 4.46
CA ALA A 43 -16.07 5.07 3.91
C ALA A 43 -15.79 4.00 4.99
N CYS A 44 -15.74 2.74 4.58
CA CYS A 44 -15.22 1.65 5.42
C CYS A 44 -13.76 1.91 5.84
N ARG A 45 -13.42 1.63 7.10
CA ARG A 45 -12.07 1.91 7.65
C ARG A 45 -10.98 0.91 7.20
N PHE A 46 -11.37 -0.18 6.55
CA PHE A 46 -10.50 -1.34 6.35
C PHE A 46 -9.88 -1.41 4.95
N CYS A 47 -10.23 -2.40 4.12
CA CYS A 47 -9.47 -2.68 2.90
C CYS A 47 -9.76 -1.73 1.75
N GLY A 48 -8.85 -1.69 0.77
CA GLY A 48 -8.91 -0.86 -0.44
C GLY A 48 -10.03 -1.23 -1.42
N THR A 49 -10.94 -2.15 -1.07
CA THR A 49 -12.23 -2.23 -1.76
C THR A 49 -12.99 -0.90 -1.62
N GLY A 50 -12.95 -0.31 -0.42
CA GLY A 50 -13.58 1.00 -0.18
C GLY A 50 -15.11 0.94 -0.25
N CYS A 51 -15.73 -0.02 0.45
CA CYS A 51 -17.19 -0.05 0.59
C CYS A 51 -17.72 1.26 1.17
N GLY A 52 -18.78 1.80 0.58
CA GLY A 52 -19.55 2.88 1.19
C GLY A 52 -20.42 2.33 2.31
N ILE A 53 -20.47 3.05 3.42
CA ILE A 53 -21.25 2.68 4.59
C ILE A 53 -22.13 3.85 5.03
N MET A 54 -23.20 3.54 5.75
CA MET A 54 -24.01 4.51 6.48
C MET A 54 -23.73 4.36 7.97
N VAL A 55 -23.51 5.48 8.64
CA VAL A 55 -23.24 5.57 10.08
C VAL A 55 -24.41 6.26 10.76
N ALA A 56 -25.01 5.63 11.77
CA ALA A 56 -26.06 6.23 12.58
C ALA A 56 -25.49 6.76 13.90
N THR A 57 -25.76 8.03 14.19
CA THR A 57 -25.38 8.69 15.44
C THR A 57 -26.59 9.09 16.26
N LYS A 58 -26.54 8.87 17.57
CA LYS A 58 -27.50 9.37 18.55
C LYS A 58 -26.75 9.74 19.83
N GLU A 59 -27.04 10.92 20.39
CA GLU A 59 -26.47 11.39 21.66
C GLU A 59 -24.92 11.28 21.69
N GLY A 60 -24.26 11.73 20.61
CA GLY A 60 -22.80 11.74 20.50
C GLY A 60 -22.13 10.37 20.35
N LYS A 61 -22.89 9.29 20.10
CA LYS A 61 -22.36 7.93 19.92
C LYS A 61 -22.81 7.31 18.60
N ILE A 62 -21.97 6.45 18.03
CA ILE A 62 -22.37 5.61 16.89
C ILE A 62 -23.16 4.41 17.41
N VAL A 63 -24.43 4.34 17.03
CA VAL A 63 -25.36 3.30 17.48
C VAL A 63 -25.52 2.17 16.45
N ALA A 64 -25.33 2.48 15.16
CA ALA A 64 -25.42 1.50 14.09
C ALA A 64 -24.52 1.83 12.89
N VAL A 65 -24.15 0.79 12.14
CA VAL A 65 -23.48 0.87 10.83
C VAL A 65 -24.12 -0.15 9.91
N LYS A 66 -24.36 0.24 8.65
CA LYS A 66 -24.79 -0.67 7.57
C LYS A 66 -24.03 -0.36 6.28
N GLY A 67 -24.03 -1.28 5.32
CA GLY A 67 -23.55 -0.95 3.97
C GLY A 67 -24.49 0.07 3.33
N ASP A 68 -23.94 1.04 2.61
CA ASP A 68 -24.74 2.01 1.87
C ASP A 68 -25.32 1.34 0.60
N PRO A 69 -26.65 1.21 0.48
CA PRO A 69 -27.28 0.64 -0.72
C PRO A 69 -27.00 1.46 -1.99
N GLU A 70 -26.75 2.77 -1.85
CA GLU A 70 -26.46 3.66 -2.98
C GLU A 70 -24.99 3.67 -3.36
N ALA A 71 -24.10 3.07 -2.57
CA ALA A 71 -22.68 3.02 -2.88
C ALA A 71 -22.40 1.98 -3.98
N PRO A 72 -21.84 2.39 -5.15
CA PRO A 72 -21.71 1.50 -6.31
C PRO A 72 -20.74 0.34 -6.08
N VAL A 73 -19.81 0.49 -5.15
CA VAL A 73 -18.80 -0.53 -4.83
C VAL A 73 -19.44 -1.79 -4.26
N ASN A 74 -20.36 -1.64 -3.30
CA ASN A 74 -20.84 -2.72 -2.45
C ASN A 74 -22.36 -2.91 -2.45
N ARG A 75 -23.14 -1.97 -2.98
CA ARG A 75 -24.60 -2.09 -3.15
C ARG A 75 -25.31 -2.59 -1.89
N GLY A 76 -24.93 -2.01 -0.74
CA GLY A 76 -25.49 -2.36 0.59
C GLY A 76 -24.78 -3.49 1.34
N LEU A 77 -23.89 -4.25 0.71
CA LEU A 77 -23.18 -5.36 1.36
C LEU A 77 -21.99 -4.89 2.21
N ASN A 78 -21.66 -5.67 3.23
CA ASN A 78 -20.44 -5.53 4.03
C ASN A 78 -19.86 -6.91 4.36
N CYS A 79 -18.54 -6.95 4.62
CA CYS A 79 -17.91 -8.12 5.24
C CYS A 79 -17.99 -8.04 6.77
N ILE A 80 -17.55 -9.08 7.48
CA ILE A 80 -17.60 -9.14 8.95
C ILE A 80 -16.92 -7.95 9.63
N LYS A 81 -15.78 -7.48 9.10
CA LYS A 81 -15.09 -6.28 9.59
C LYS A 81 -15.96 -5.03 9.40
N GLY A 82 -16.60 -4.90 8.24
CA GLY A 82 -17.49 -3.78 7.90
C GLY A 82 -18.72 -3.70 8.82
N TYR A 83 -19.33 -4.84 9.16
CA TYR A 83 -20.46 -4.89 10.09
C TYR A 83 -20.10 -4.46 11.52
N PHE A 84 -18.85 -4.67 11.95
CA PHE A 84 -18.36 -4.25 13.27
C PHE A 84 -17.52 -2.97 13.24
N ASN A 85 -17.55 -2.22 12.14
CA ASN A 85 -16.66 -1.08 11.91
C ASN A 85 -16.82 0.02 12.99
N ALA A 86 -18.01 0.26 13.54
CA ALA A 86 -18.17 1.21 14.65
C ALA A 86 -17.48 0.78 15.95
N LYS A 87 -17.40 -0.53 16.24
CA LYS A 87 -16.89 -1.02 17.52
C LYS A 87 -15.39 -0.81 17.69
N ILE A 88 -14.65 -0.61 16.59
CA ILE A 88 -13.20 -0.42 16.63
C ILE A 88 -12.76 0.83 17.38
N MET A 89 -13.66 1.79 17.61
CA MET A 89 -13.35 3.03 18.32
C MET A 89 -13.57 2.94 19.82
N TYR A 90 -14.21 1.85 20.29
CA TYR A 90 -14.73 1.71 21.65
C TYR A 90 -14.05 0.61 22.47
N GLY A 91 -12.89 0.11 22.04
CA GLY A 91 -12.01 -0.69 22.90
C GLY A 91 -11.66 0.06 24.19
N GLU A 92 -11.65 -0.64 25.32
CA GLU A 92 -11.57 -0.06 26.67
C GLU A 92 -10.25 0.68 26.95
N ASP A 93 -9.18 0.29 26.28
CA ASP A 93 -7.82 0.81 26.43
C ASP A 93 -7.47 1.89 25.38
N ARG A 94 -8.47 2.65 24.92
CA ARG A 94 -8.22 3.85 24.08
C ARG A 94 -7.23 4.78 24.78
N ILE A 95 -6.24 5.25 24.04
CA ILE A 95 -5.28 6.23 24.55
C ILE A 95 -5.98 7.60 24.59
N THR A 96 -6.11 8.14 25.80
CA THR A 96 -6.88 9.37 26.07
C THR A 96 -6.04 10.58 26.43
N HIS A 97 -4.74 10.40 26.73
CA HIS A 97 -3.82 11.46 27.15
C HIS A 97 -2.44 11.22 26.51
N PRO A 98 -1.63 12.28 26.29
CA PRO A 98 -0.23 12.11 25.94
C PRO A 98 0.52 11.31 27.01
N LEU A 99 1.36 10.37 26.59
CA LEU A 99 2.18 9.54 27.48
C LEU A 99 3.65 9.72 27.14
N LEU A 100 4.45 10.18 28.10
CA LEU A 100 5.89 10.38 27.94
C LEU A 100 6.65 9.44 28.89
N ARG A 101 7.75 8.86 28.42
CA ARG A 101 8.68 8.15 29.31
C ARG A 101 9.46 9.14 30.15
N VAL A 102 9.35 9.01 31.47
CA VAL A 102 9.99 9.95 32.40
C VAL A 102 10.71 9.26 33.54
N ASN A 103 11.71 9.95 34.09
CA ASN A 103 12.38 9.58 35.33
C ASN A 103 11.50 9.94 36.55
N GLU A 104 12.04 9.78 37.76
CA GLU A 104 11.36 10.10 39.01
C GLU A 104 11.01 11.60 39.14
N LYS A 105 11.82 12.48 38.54
CA LYS A 105 11.61 13.94 38.51
C LYS A 105 10.56 14.39 37.48
N GLY A 106 10.06 13.49 36.64
CA GLY A 106 9.11 13.83 35.58
C GLY A 106 9.75 14.37 34.29
N GLU A 107 11.09 14.29 34.18
CA GLU A 107 11.85 14.69 32.99
C GLU A 107 11.92 13.51 32.01
N PHE A 108 12.03 13.80 30.70
CA PHE A 108 12.17 12.75 29.69
C PHE A 108 13.36 11.83 30.00
N ASP A 109 13.09 10.53 30.02
CA ASP A 109 14.10 9.49 30.17
C ASP A 109 13.77 8.32 29.24
N LYS A 110 14.72 7.98 28.37
CA LYS A 110 14.61 6.87 27.43
C LYS A 110 14.22 5.56 28.10
N LYS A 111 14.75 5.28 29.30
CA LYS A 111 14.51 4.07 30.10
C LYS A 111 13.40 4.24 31.14
N GLY A 112 12.85 5.44 31.26
CA GLY A 112 11.73 5.77 32.13
C GLY A 112 10.44 4.99 31.80
N LYS A 113 9.51 5.02 32.75
CA LYS A 113 8.14 4.49 32.58
C LYS A 113 7.25 5.58 31.97
N PHE A 114 6.24 5.17 31.22
CA PHE A 114 5.24 6.11 30.72
C PHE A 114 4.48 6.75 31.90
N LYS A 115 4.35 8.07 31.86
CA LYS A 115 3.40 8.84 32.68
C LYS A 115 2.55 9.73 31.77
N GLN A 116 1.34 10.02 32.21
CA GLN A 116 0.50 11.02 31.56
C GLN A 116 1.16 12.40 31.68
N VAL A 117 1.14 13.14 30.57
CA VAL A 117 1.65 14.52 30.50
C VAL A 117 0.67 15.37 29.71
N SER A 118 0.73 16.69 29.88
CA SER A 118 -0.08 17.60 29.07
C SER A 118 0.37 17.62 27.61
N TRP A 119 -0.52 18.03 26.70
CA TRP A 119 -0.13 18.32 25.31
C TRP A 119 1.02 19.32 25.21
N LYS A 120 1.03 20.35 26.08
CA LYS A 120 2.13 21.31 26.15
C LYS A 120 3.46 20.61 26.43
N GLN A 121 3.55 19.81 27.50
CA GLN A 121 4.78 19.10 27.85
C GLN A 121 5.18 18.09 26.75
N ALA A 122 4.21 17.37 26.17
CA ALA A 122 4.46 16.45 25.06
C ALA A 122 5.13 17.16 23.88
N PHE A 123 4.58 18.30 23.44
CA PHE A 123 5.15 19.08 22.35
C PHE A 123 6.45 19.78 22.72
N ASP A 124 6.62 20.24 23.96
CA ASP A 124 7.88 20.84 24.43
C ASP A 124 9.03 19.82 24.33
N VAL A 125 8.82 18.58 24.79
CA VAL A 125 9.83 17.51 24.68
C VAL A 125 10.04 17.09 23.22
N MET A 126 8.96 16.95 22.45
CA MET A 126 9.03 16.59 21.03
C MET A 126 9.83 17.63 20.22
N GLU A 127 9.60 18.92 20.47
CA GLU A 127 10.32 20.02 19.86
C GLU A 127 11.81 19.99 20.22
N ALA A 128 12.14 19.83 21.51
CA ALA A 128 13.52 19.77 21.97
C ALA A 128 14.30 18.62 21.33
N GLN A 129 13.70 17.42 21.25
CA GLN A 129 14.32 16.24 20.64
C GLN A 129 14.43 16.34 19.12
N PHE A 130 13.41 16.95 18.48
CA PHE A 130 13.47 17.26 17.06
C PHE A 130 14.61 18.23 16.75
N ARG A 131 14.69 19.37 17.46
CA ARG A 131 15.74 20.38 17.26
C ARG A 131 17.13 19.79 17.49
N LYS A 132 17.34 19.06 18.59
CA LYS A 132 18.59 18.32 18.85
C LYS A 132 19.02 17.50 17.63
N THR A 133 18.11 16.68 17.10
CA THR A 133 18.41 15.79 15.97
C THR A 133 18.60 16.56 14.66
N TYR A 134 17.75 17.55 14.40
CA TYR A 134 17.74 18.33 13.17
C TYR A 134 18.97 19.23 13.06
N ASP A 135 19.46 19.77 14.17
CA ASP A 135 20.69 20.57 14.19
C ASP A 135 21.94 19.68 14.10
N GLU A 136 21.92 18.47 14.67
CA GLU A 136 23.03 17.51 14.57
C GLU A 136 23.15 16.89 13.18
N LEU A 137 22.04 16.42 12.61
CA LEU A 137 22.03 15.54 11.42
C LEU A 137 21.37 16.18 10.20
N GLY A 138 20.84 17.40 10.33
CA GLY A 138 20.10 18.08 9.28
C GLY A 138 18.75 17.42 8.97
N PRO A 139 18.12 17.78 7.84
CA PRO A 139 16.80 17.28 7.45
C PRO A 139 16.70 15.76 7.32
N HIS A 140 17.80 15.08 6.99
CA HIS A 140 17.81 13.62 6.87
C HIS A 140 17.76 12.89 8.22
N GLY A 141 18.13 13.55 9.33
CA GLY A 141 18.12 12.95 10.67
C GLY A 141 16.73 12.76 11.28
N VAL A 142 15.72 13.42 10.72
CA VAL A 142 14.32 13.38 11.18
C VAL A 142 13.44 12.74 10.12
N GLY A 143 12.46 11.92 10.53
CA GLY A 143 11.58 11.24 9.59
C GLY A 143 10.17 10.99 10.10
N VAL A 144 9.27 10.75 9.15
CA VAL A 144 7.87 10.36 9.40
C VAL A 144 7.60 9.01 8.75
N LEU A 145 7.15 8.05 9.56
CA LEU A 145 6.56 6.80 9.06
C LEU A 145 5.05 7.01 8.98
N GLY A 146 4.56 7.33 7.78
CA GLY A 146 3.16 7.64 7.51
C GLY A 146 2.31 6.41 7.13
N SER A 147 1.12 6.66 6.60
CA SER A 147 0.16 5.58 6.34
C SER A 147 -0.72 5.79 5.12
N GLY A 148 -0.97 4.72 4.35
CA GLY A 148 -2.10 4.65 3.40
C GLY A 148 -3.48 4.55 4.07
N GLN A 149 -3.56 4.78 5.38
CA GLN A 149 -4.79 4.93 6.15
C GLN A 149 -4.95 6.34 6.70
N TYR A 150 -4.08 7.27 6.31
CA TYR A 150 -4.35 8.68 6.48
C TYR A 150 -5.54 9.10 5.63
N THR A 151 -6.30 10.08 6.13
CA THR A 151 -7.16 10.86 5.25
C THR A 151 -6.31 11.56 4.19
N ILE A 152 -6.87 11.87 3.02
CA ILE A 152 -6.14 12.60 1.98
C ILE A 152 -5.59 13.94 2.52
N PRO A 153 -6.37 14.76 3.25
CA PRO A 153 -5.85 15.95 3.91
C PRO A 153 -4.69 15.69 4.89
N GLU A 154 -4.73 14.62 5.68
CA GLU A 154 -3.62 14.25 6.58
C GLU A 154 -2.33 13.96 5.83
N GLY A 155 -2.38 13.15 4.78
CA GLY A 155 -1.20 12.87 3.96
C GLY A 155 -0.64 14.12 3.31
N TYR A 156 -1.51 15.05 2.90
CA TYR A 156 -1.11 16.31 2.27
C TYR A 156 -0.47 17.26 3.28
N THR A 157 -1.05 17.40 4.47
CA THR A 157 -0.44 18.14 5.60
C THR A 157 0.94 17.57 5.93
N ALA A 158 1.08 16.24 6.03
CA ALA A 158 2.35 15.60 6.36
C ALA A 158 3.43 15.87 5.29
N VAL A 159 3.08 15.78 4.01
CA VAL A 159 3.99 16.04 2.89
C VAL A 159 4.40 17.51 2.82
N LYS A 160 3.45 18.44 3.01
CA LYS A 160 3.73 19.88 3.01
C LYS A 160 4.62 20.28 4.19
N LEU A 161 4.35 19.75 5.39
CA LEU A 161 5.16 19.98 6.58
C LEU A 161 6.58 19.41 6.42
N MET A 162 6.71 18.14 6.03
CA MET A 162 8.02 17.50 5.93
C MET A 162 8.88 18.09 4.81
N LYS A 163 8.32 18.24 3.60
CA LYS A 163 9.11 18.64 2.42
C LYS A 163 9.22 20.15 2.26
N GLY A 164 8.13 20.89 2.51
CA GLY A 164 8.10 22.35 2.39
C GLY A 164 8.54 23.07 3.67
N GLY A 165 8.22 22.52 4.84
CA GLY A 165 8.62 23.08 6.13
C GLY A 165 10.03 22.65 6.56
N PHE A 166 10.17 21.38 6.95
CA PHE A 166 11.44 20.82 7.45
C PHE A 166 12.45 20.47 6.36
N ARG A 167 12.10 20.67 5.09
CA ARG A 167 12.96 20.36 3.93
C ARG A 167 13.52 18.93 3.94
N SER A 168 12.79 18.02 4.60
CA SER A 168 13.12 16.61 4.74
C SER A 168 12.26 15.78 3.80
N ASN A 169 12.93 14.93 3.03
CA ASN A 169 12.25 13.93 2.21
C ASN A 169 12.09 12.59 2.94
N SER A 170 12.47 12.48 4.22
CA SER A 170 12.32 11.25 5.01
C SER A 170 10.88 11.07 5.51
N ILE A 171 9.92 11.06 4.58
CA ILE A 171 8.52 10.68 4.81
C ILE A 171 8.19 9.51 3.90
N ASP A 172 7.85 8.35 4.47
CA ASP A 172 7.45 7.17 3.71
C ASP A 172 6.30 6.46 4.42
N PRO A 173 5.33 5.88 3.69
CA PRO A 173 4.15 5.29 4.29
C PRO A 173 4.32 3.78 4.43
N ASN A 174 3.54 3.15 5.31
CA ASN A 174 3.39 1.68 5.31
C ASN A 174 2.93 1.11 3.95
N ALA A 175 2.38 1.93 3.04
CA ALA A 175 2.10 1.54 1.66
C ALA A 175 3.37 1.21 0.85
N ARG A 176 4.58 1.55 1.33
CA ARG A 176 5.86 1.03 0.83
C ARG A 176 5.91 -0.49 0.91
N HIS A 177 5.38 -1.06 1.98
CA HIS A 177 5.29 -2.51 2.21
C HIS A 177 4.11 -3.15 1.45
N CYS A 178 3.46 -2.43 0.53
CA CYS A 178 2.19 -2.88 -0.05
C CYS A 178 2.03 -2.61 -1.55
N MET A 179 2.23 -1.37 -2.00
CA MET A 179 1.85 -0.96 -3.36
C MET A 179 3.02 -0.45 -4.18
N ALA A 180 4.21 -0.27 -3.59
CA ALA A 180 5.31 0.37 -4.30
C ALA A 180 5.74 -0.43 -5.53
N SER A 181 5.74 -1.76 -5.49
CA SER A 181 6.02 -2.61 -6.65
C SER A 181 5.02 -2.38 -7.79
N ALA A 182 3.74 -2.25 -7.47
CA ALA A 182 2.70 -1.93 -8.44
C ALA A 182 2.86 -0.52 -9.00
N VAL A 183 3.11 0.49 -8.16
CA VAL A 183 3.38 1.88 -8.57
C VAL A 183 4.52 1.91 -9.58
N LEU A 184 5.66 1.28 -9.26
CA LEU A 184 6.82 1.28 -10.15
C LEU A 184 6.54 0.50 -11.45
N GLY A 185 5.74 -0.57 -11.40
CA GLY A 185 5.23 -1.25 -12.60
C GLY A 185 4.36 -0.35 -13.47
N PHE A 186 3.43 0.40 -12.88
CA PHE A 186 2.60 1.39 -13.60
C PHE A 186 3.46 2.49 -14.23
N MET A 187 4.39 3.07 -13.46
CA MET A 187 5.26 4.13 -13.96
C MET A 187 6.18 3.65 -15.07
N GLN A 188 6.68 2.42 -15.00
CA GLN A 188 7.49 1.85 -16.08
C GLN A 188 6.66 1.58 -17.33
N VAL A 189 5.48 0.97 -17.19
CA VAL A 189 4.63 0.58 -18.33
C VAL A 189 3.89 1.75 -18.97
N PHE A 190 3.19 2.56 -18.17
CA PHE A 190 2.26 3.59 -18.63
C PHE A 190 2.78 5.02 -18.46
N GLY A 191 3.78 5.24 -17.60
CA GLY A 191 4.27 6.59 -17.25
C GLY A 191 3.33 7.37 -16.32
N ILE A 192 2.30 6.72 -15.78
CA ILE A 192 1.30 7.28 -14.88
C ILE A 192 0.74 6.14 -14.01
N ASP A 193 0.47 6.42 -12.74
CA ASP A 193 0.06 5.43 -11.74
C ASP A 193 -1.42 5.00 -11.90
N GLU A 194 -1.76 3.94 -11.16
CA GLU A 194 -3.09 3.38 -10.90
C GLU A 194 -3.73 2.57 -12.05
N PRO A 195 -4.67 1.64 -11.75
CA PRO A 195 -5.31 0.82 -12.78
C PRO A 195 -5.96 1.66 -13.88
N SER A 196 -6.01 1.11 -15.09
CA SER A 196 -6.78 1.70 -16.18
C SER A 196 -8.24 1.28 -16.14
N GLY A 197 -8.56 0.09 -15.63
CA GLY A 197 -9.93 -0.44 -15.49
C GLY A 197 -10.62 0.00 -14.19
N CYS A 198 -11.77 -0.57 -13.88
CA CYS A 198 -12.55 -0.30 -12.66
C CYS A 198 -13.29 -1.56 -12.18
N PHE A 199 -13.99 -1.51 -11.05
CA PHE A 199 -14.64 -2.73 -10.53
C PHE A 199 -15.77 -3.26 -11.44
N ASP A 200 -16.32 -2.42 -12.32
CA ASP A 200 -17.34 -2.81 -13.30
C ASP A 200 -16.82 -3.87 -14.29
N ASP A 201 -15.50 -4.04 -14.40
CA ASP A 201 -14.89 -5.11 -15.19
C ASP A 201 -15.28 -6.51 -14.68
N ILE A 202 -15.62 -6.66 -13.40
CA ILE A 202 -16.02 -7.94 -12.79
C ILE A 202 -17.33 -8.44 -13.42
N GLU A 203 -18.34 -7.58 -13.58
CA GLU A 203 -19.63 -7.98 -14.16
C GLU A 203 -19.55 -8.21 -15.68
N LEU A 204 -18.51 -7.69 -16.34
CA LEU A 204 -18.38 -7.68 -17.79
C LEU A 204 -17.44 -8.75 -18.35
N THR A 205 -16.64 -9.39 -17.50
CA THR A 205 -15.63 -10.36 -17.92
C THR A 205 -16.20 -11.76 -18.09
N ASP A 206 -15.50 -12.57 -18.89
CA ASP A 206 -15.74 -14.02 -19.03
C ASP A 206 -14.75 -14.81 -18.16
N THR A 207 -13.60 -14.23 -17.79
CA THR A 207 -12.59 -14.90 -16.98
C THR A 207 -12.05 -13.97 -15.90
N ILE A 208 -11.96 -14.49 -14.68
CA ILE A 208 -11.32 -13.85 -13.54
C ILE A 208 -10.10 -14.68 -13.15
N ILE A 209 -8.93 -14.06 -13.06
CA ILE A 209 -7.69 -14.73 -12.68
C ILE A 209 -7.11 -14.05 -11.46
N ALA A 210 -7.07 -14.76 -10.33
CA ALA A 210 -6.47 -14.29 -9.09
C ALA A 210 -5.01 -14.77 -9.01
N TRP A 211 -4.06 -13.85 -9.17
CA TRP A 211 -2.62 -14.09 -9.07
C TRP A 211 -2.12 -13.80 -7.65
N GLY A 212 -2.08 -14.85 -6.82
CA GLY A 212 -1.68 -14.76 -5.41
C GLY A 212 -2.60 -13.89 -4.56
N ALA A 213 -3.81 -13.59 -5.06
CA ALA A 213 -4.77 -12.72 -4.42
C ALA A 213 -5.84 -13.56 -3.70
N ASN A 214 -5.74 -13.70 -2.38
CA ASN A 214 -6.83 -14.27 -1.56
C ASN A 214 -7.99 -13.25 -1.43
N MET A 215 -8.73 -13.04 -2.51
CA MET A 215 -9.82 -12.07 -2.58
C MET A 215 -10.93 -12.38 -1.58
N ALA A 216 -11.21 -13.66 -1.33
CA ALA A 216 -12.26 -14.10 -0.42
C ALA A 216 -12.12 -13.54 1.00
N GLU A 217 -10.89 -13.30 1.47
CA GLU A 217 -10.63 -12.79 2.83
C GLU A 217 -10.13 -11.33 2.85
N MET A 218 -9.41 -10.90 1.82
CA MET A 218 -8.76 -9.58 1.80
C MET A 218 -9.54 -8.52 1.01
N HIS A 219 -10.37 -8.93 0.04
CA HIS A 219 -11.28 -8.07 -0.72
C HIS A 219 -12.69 -8.69 -0.82
N PRO A 220 -13.35 -9.00 0.32
CA PRO A 220 -14.49 -9.92 0.32
C PRO A 220 -15.69 -9.45 -0.50
N ILE A 221 -15.89 -8.14 -0.63
CA ILE A 221 -16.98 -7.60 -1.44
C ILE A 221 -16.68 -7.64 -2.94
N LEU A 222 -15.42 -7.49 -3.35
CA LEU A 222 -15.05 -7.78 -4.74
C LEU A 222 -15.19 -9.27 -5.01
N TRP A 223 -14.84 -10.13 -4.06
CA TRP A 223 -15.05 -11.57 -4.19
C TRP A 223 -16.54 -11.95 -4.24
N ALA A 224 -17.41 -11.24 -3.51
CA ALA A 224 -18.86 -11.41 -3.64
C ALA A 224 -19.34 -11.08 -5.06
N ARG A 225 -18.83 -10.01 -5.68
CA ARG A 225 -19.13 -9.66 -7.08
C ARG A 225 -18.59 -10.71 -8.07
N VAL A 226 -17.38 -11.22 -7.84
CA VAL A 226 -16.82 -12.34 -8.64
C VAL A 226 -17.68 -13.59 -8.50
N SER A 227 -18.13 -13.89 -7.28
CA SER A 227 -19.01 -15.03 -6.99
C SER A 227 -20.34 -14.88 -7.72
N ASP A 228 -20.96 -13.70 -7.66
CA ASP A 228 -22.20 -13.40 -8.37
C ASP A 228 -22.03 -13.55 -9.90
N ARG A 229 -20.96 -12.99 -10.48
CA ARG A 229 -20.66 -13.15 -11.91
C ARG A 229 -20.47 -14.62 -12.31
N LYS A 230 -19.72 -15.40 -11.51
CA LYS A 230 -19.48 -16.82 -11.78
C LYS A 230 -20.75 -17.66 -11.65
N LEU A 231 -21.56 -17.40 -10.63
CA LEU A 231 -22.76 -18.21 -10.36
C LEU A 231 -23.94 -17.85 -11.26
N SER A 232 -23.99 -16.64 -11.81
CA SER A 232 -25.03 -16.23 -12.78
C SER A 232 -24.79 -16.77 -14.19
N ASP A 233 -23.56 -17.14 -14.52
CA ASP A 233 -23.18 -17.69 -15.84
C ASP A 233 -22.02 -18.70 -15.72
N PRO A 234 -22.22 -19.85 -15.05
CA PRO A 234 -21.15 -20.77 -14.68
C PRO A 234 -20.50 -21.48 -15.88
N ASP A 235 -21.21 -21.57 -17.01
CA ASP A 235 -20.74 -22.21 -18.24
C ASP A 235 -19.70 -21.35 -18.95
N ARG A 236 -20.01 -20.05 -19.13
CA ARG A 236 -19.10 -19.10 -19.79
C ARG A 236 -18.02 -18.57 -18.85
N VAL A 237 -18.40 -18.19 -17.63
CA VAL A 237 -17.51 -17.50 -16.69
C VAL A 237 -16.56 -18.48 -16.05
N LYS A 238 -15.25 -18.22 -16.10
CA LYS A 238 -14.21 -19.03 -15.45
C LYS A 238 -13.47 -18.24 -14.37
N VAL A 239 -13.19 -18.91 -13.26
CA VAL A 239 -12.37 -18.38 -12.17
C VAL A 239 -11.12 -19.24 -12.04
N VAL A 240 -9.95 -18.62 -12.17
CA VAL A 240 -8.66 -19.28 -11.94
C VAL A 240 -8.02 -18.67 -10.71
N ASN A 241 -7.60 -19.51 -9.76
CA ASN A 241 -6.85 -19.09 -8.58
C ASN A 241 -5.43 -19.65 -8.64
N LEU A 242 -4.44 -18.77 -8.74
CA LEU A 242 -3.04 -19.09 -8.55
C LEU A 242 -2.62 -18.67 -7.15
N SER A 243 -2.01 -19.56 -6.39
CA SER A 243 -1.52 -19.26 -5.03
C SER A 243 -0.33 -20.14 -4.67
N THR A 244 0.42 -19.80 -3.63
CA THR A 244 1.46 -20.69 -3.06
C THR A 244 0.89 -21.68 -2.05
N TYR A 245 -0.37 -21.50 -1.65
CA TYR A 245 -1.15 -22.39 -0.78
C TYR A 245 -2.64 -22.22 -1.05
N SER A 246 -3.44 -23.25 -0.77
CA SER A 246 -4.88 -23.19 -1.01
C SER A 246 -5.55 -22.25 0.00
N THR A 247 -6.52 -21.46 -0.47
CA THR A 247 -7.24 -20.47 0.35
C THR A 247 -8.75 -20.59 0.13
N ARG A 248 -9.56 -19.76 0.80
CA ARG A 248 -11.00 -19.69 0.52
C ARG A 248 -11.34 -19.22 -0.90
N THR A 249 -10.41 -18.54 -1.59
CA THR A 249 -10.57 -18.16 -3.01
C THR A 249 -10.58 -19.40 -3.91
N SER A 250 -9.85 -20.45 -3.52
CA SER A 250 -9.81 -21.73 -4.21
C SER A 250 -11.17 -22.44 -4.28
N ASN A 251 -12.04 -22.23 -3.29
CA ASN A 251 -13.32 -22.94 -3.18
C ASN A 251 -14.31 -22.64 -4.32
N LEU A 252 -14.14 -21.53 -5.03
CA LEU A 252 -14.96 -21.17 -6.21
C LEU A 252 -14.22 -21.38 -7.54
N ALA A 253 -12.90 -21.58 -7.49
CA ALA A 253 -12.09 -21.61 -8.70
C ALA A 253 -12.41 -22.86 -9.54
N ASP A 254 -12.58 -22.66 -10.86
CA ASP A 254 -12.62 -23.76 -11.82
C ASP A 254 -11.24 -24.43 -11.96
N ILE A 255 -10.17 -23.63 -11.81
CA ILE A 255 -8.79 -24.08 -11.88
C ILE A 255 -8.03 -23.51 -10.69
N GLU A 256 -7.44 -24.37 -9.87
CA GLU A 256 -6.46 -24.01 -8.84
C GLU A 256 -5.06 -24.44 -9.23
N ILE A 257 -4.12 -23.49 -9.20
CA ILE A 257 -2.69 -23.71 -9.45
C ILE A 257 -1.92 -23.36 -8.18
N ILE A 258 -1.35 -24.38 -7.53
CA ILE A 258 -0.43 -24.20 -6.41
C ILE A 258 0.99 -24.10 -6.98
N PHE A 259 1.56 -22.90 -6.97
CA PHE A 259 2.86 -22.63 -7.60
C PHE A 259 3.97 -22.36 -6.58
N ALA A 260 5.21 -22.68 -6.96
CA ALA A 260 6.40 -22.46 -6.13
C ALA A 260 6.68 -20.95 -5.97
N PRO A 261 7.12 -20.45 -4.81
CA PRO A 261 7.40 -19.02 -4.62
C PRO A 261 8.33 -18.43 -5.69
N SER A 262 7.99 -17.26 -6.25
CA SER A 262 8.66 -16.54 -7.36
C SER A 262 8.57 -17.16 -8.76
N SER A 263 7.94 -18.32 -8.93
CA SER A 263 7.79 -18.96 -10.24
C SER A 263 6.66 -18.37 -11.11
N ASP A 264 5.86 -17.46 -10.57
CA ASP A 264 4.89 -16.65 -11.32
C ASP A 264 5.57 -15.84 -12.45
N LEU A 265 6.82 -15.40 -12.26
CA LEU A 265 7.66 -14.82 -13.32
C LEU A 265 7.81 -15.76 -14.53
N ALA A 266 8.00 -17.06 -14.29
CA ALA A 266 8.13 -18.07 -15.33
C ALA A 266 6.78 -18.38 -15.99
N ILE A 267 5.70 -18.44 -15.20
CA ILE A 267 4.35 -18.69 -15.74
C ILE A 267 3.92 -17.57 -16.70
N TRP A 268 4.18 -16.30 -16.38
CA TRP A 268 3.88 -15.20 -17.31
C TRP A 268 4.66 -15.29 -18.61
N ASN A 269 5.95 -15.61 -18.54
CA ASN A 269 6.77 -15.81 -19.73
C ASN A 269 6.33 -17.04 -20.53
N TYR A 270 5.85 -18.10 -19.88
CA TYR A 270 5.23 -19.24 -20.56
C TYR A 270 3.99 -18.82 -21.34
N ILE A 271 3.06 -18.08 -20.73
CA ILE A 271 1.85 -17.61 -21.43
C ILE A 271 2.25 -16.75 -22.64
N ALA A 272 3.21 -15.83 -22.48
CA ALA A 272 3.71 -15.04 -23.59
C ALA A 272 4.41 -15.90 -24.67
N ARG A 273 5.17 -16.93 -24.29
CA ARG A 273 5.77 -17.87 -25.21
C ARG A 273 4.70 -18.62 -26.01
N GLU A 274 3.66 -19.12 -25.36
CA GLU A 274 2.55 -19.81 -26.04
C GLU A 274 1.90 -18.90 -27.08
N ILE A 275 1.66 -17.63 -26.74
CA ILE A 275 1.17 -16.63 -27.69
C ILE A 275 2.15 -16.42 -28.86
N VAL A 276 3.43 -16.20 -28.58
CA VAL A 276 4.40 -15.78 -29.61
C VAL A 276 4.86 -16.92 -30.53
N TYR A 277 4.98 -18.14 -30.01
CA TYR A 277 5.49 -19.29 -30.75
C TYR A 277 4.40 -20.20 -31.29
N ASN A 278 3.35 -20.45 -30.50
CA ASN A 278 2.35 -21.48 -30.80
C ASN A 278 1.04 -20.88 -31.32
N HIS A 279 0.72 -19.63 -30.94
CA HIS A 279 -0.51 -18.92 -31.32
C HIS A 279 -0.26 -17.49 -31.84
N PRO A 280 0.73 -17.26 -32.76
CA PRO A 280 1.04 -15.91 -33.23
C PRO A 280 -0.14 -15.22 -33.91
N GLU A 281 -1.09 -15.99 -34.45
CA GLU A 281 -2.34 -15.49 -35.05
C GLU A 281 -3.29 -14.80 -34.05
N MET A 282 -3.06 -14.97 -32.74
CA MET A 282 -3.85 -14.35 -31.68
C MET A 282 -3.26 -13.02 -31.18
N ILE A 283 -2.06 -12.65 -31.64
CA ILE A 283 -1.47 -11.35 -31.33
C ILE A 283 -2.31 -10.25 -32.00
N ASP A 284 -2.71 -9.23 -31.24
CA ASP A 284 -3.30 -8.02 -31.80
C ASP A 284 -2.20 -7.15 -32.41
N GLU A 285 -1.78 -7.49 -33.63
CA GLU A 285 -0.66 -6.84 -34.32
C GLU A 285 -0.89 -5.33 -34.50
N GLU A 286 -2.13 -4.92 -34.77
CA GLU A 286 -2.48 -3.52 -34.93
C GLU A 286 -2.27 -2.76 -33.61
N PHE A 287 -2.81 -3.30 -32.51
CA PHE A 287 -2.65 -2.72 -31.19
C PHE A 287 -1.17 -2.65 -30.78
N VAL A 288 -0.43 -3.76 -30.91
CA VAL A 288 0.98 -3.85 -30.51
C VAL A 288 1.83 -2.86 -31.30
N LYS A 289 1.68 -2.80 -32.63
CA LYS A 289 2.48 -1.91 -33.49
C LYS A 289 2.21 -0.44 -33.20
N LYS A 290 0.94 -0.05 -33.03
CA LYS A 290 0.54 1.34 -32.80
C LYS A 290 0.84 1.80 -31.38
N HIS A 291 0.59 0.96 -30.38
CA HIS A 291 0.50 1.40 -28.99
C HIS A 291 1.54 0.82 -28.05
N CYS A 292 2.42 -0.08 -28.52
CA CYS A 292 3.43 -0.70 -27.67
C CYS A 292 4.85 -0.52 -28.21
N VAL A 293 5.81 -0.67 -27.31
CA VAL A 293 7.22 -0.96 -27.59
C VAL A 293 7.67 -2.13 -26.72
N PHE A 294 8.62 -2.93 -27.20
CA PHE A 294 9.23 -4.00 -26.43
C PHE A 294 10.45 -3.50 -25.68
N THR A 295 10.62 -3.92 -24.43
CA THR A 295 11.71 -3.45 -23.57
C THR A 295 12.33 -4.58 -22.76
N ALA A 296 13.62 -4.43 -22.46
CA ALA A 296 14.35 -5.24 -21.49
C ALA A 296 15.06 -4.32 -20.48
N GLY A 297 15.57 -4.92 -19.41
CA GLY A 297 16.39 -4.22 -18.42
C GLY A 297 17.41 -5.15 -17.77
N PRO A 298 18.24 -4.65 -16.85
CA PRO A 298 19.25 -5.46 -16.18
C PRO A 298 18.60 -6.53 -15.31
N VAL A 299 19.27 -7.68 -15.21
CA VAL A 299 18.80 -8.85 -14.43
C VAL A 299 19.47 -8.95 -13.06
N ASP A 300 20.68 -8.39 -12.95
CA ASP A 300 21.64 -8.47 -11.85
C ASP A 300 21.47 -7.29 -10.88
N ILE A 301 20.23 -7.17 -10.36
CA ILE A 301 19.79 -6.00 -9.59
C ILE A 301 19.86 -6.16 -8.07
N GLY A 302 20.37 -7.29 -7.56
CA GLY A 302 20.43 -7.57 -6.12
C GLY A 302 19.06 -7.85 -5.48
N TYR A 303 18.95 -7.64 -4.17
CA TYR A 303 17.76 -7.96 -3.36
C TYR A 303 17.42 -6.87 -2.32
N GLY A 304 18.03 -5.70 -2.43
CA GLY A 304 17.72 -4.53 -1.60
C GLY A 304 18.02 -4.76 -0.11
N LEU A 305 18.99 -5.62 0.18
CA LEU A 305 19.56 -5.83 1.52
C LEU A 305 20.50 -4.67 1.88
N ARG A 306 21.17 -4.72 3.05
CA ARG A 306 22.22 -3.74 3.35
C ARG A 306 23.38 -3.89 2.33
N PRO A 307 23.88 -2.80 1.73
CA PRO A 307 24.93 -2.87 0.71
C PRO A 307 26.29 -3.38 1.21
N ASP A 308 26.59 -3.17 2.49
CA ASP A 308 27.74 -3.77 3.16
C ASP A 308 27.33 -5.15 3.67
N ILE A 309 27.81 -6.21 3.02
CA ILE A 309 27.47 -7.60 3.36
C ILE A 309 28.20 -8.11 4.61
N HIS A 310 29.21 -7.38 5.09
CA HIS A 310 29.92 -7.64 6.34
C HIS A 310 29.50 -6.67 7.45
N HIS A 311 28.38 -5.96 7.25
CA HIS A 311 27.89 -5.00 8.22
C HIS A 311 27.70 -5.67 9.58
N LYS A 312 28.24 -5.06 10.64
CA LYS A 312 28.24 -5.57 12.03
C LYS A 312 26.86 -5.89 12.64
N LYS A 313 25.78 -5.58 11.92
CA LYS A 313 24.40 -5.84 12.33
C LYS A 313 23.83 -7.11 11.72
N TYR A 314 24.45 -7.71 10.73
CA TYR A 314 24.07 -9.07 10.34
C TYR A 314 24.51 -10.05 11.42
N ALA A 315 23.62 -10.97 11.79
CA ALA A 315 24.02 -12.14 12.54
C ALA A 315 24.87 -13.07 11.64
N PRO A 316 25.77 -13.89 12.21
CA PRO A 316 26.54 -14.87 11.44
C PRO A 316 25.66 -15.81 10.61
N SER A 317 24.46 -16.14 11.11
CA SER A 317 23.45 -16.95 10.42
C SER A 317 22.87 -16.29 9.17
N GLU A 318 23.00 -14.98 9.00
CA GLU A 318 22.42 -14.22 7.87
C GLU A 318 23.43 -13.95 6.74
N LEU A 319 24.72 -14.23 6.95
CA LEU A 319 25.78 -13.80 6.04
C LEU A 319 25.68 -14.46 4.65
N ASP A 320 25.16 -15.69 4.57
CA ASP A 320 24.88 -16.37 3.30
C ASP A 320 23.83 -15.61 2.47
N THR A 321 22.76 -15.19 3.13
CA THR A 321 21.67 -14.42 2.54
C THR A 321 22.14 -13.01 2.19
N ALA A 322 22.93 -12.37 3.06
CA ALA A 322 23.51 -11.05 2.79
C ALA A 322 24.44 -11.04 1.57
N ALA A 323 25.24 -12.10 1.38
CA ALA A 323 26.15 -12.23 0.24
C ALA A 323 25.43 -12.13 -1.12
N THR A 324 24.18 -12.61 -1.18
CA THR A 324 23.34 -12.55 -2.40
C THR A 324 23.07 -11.13 -2.89
N GLU A 325 23.22 -10.10 -2.05
CA GLU A 325 23.13 -8.70 -2.48
C GLU A 325 24.24 -8.33 -3.47
N LYS A 326 25.43 -8.92 -3.32
CA LYS A 326 26.60 -8.66 -4.17
C LYS A 326 26.70 -9.64 -5.33
N SER A 327 26.51 -10.92 -5.06
CA SER A 327 26.56 -11.94 -6.10
C SER A 327 25.88 -13.22 -5.65
N LYS A 328 25.48 -14.05 -6.61
CA LYS A 328 24.93 -15.38 -6.33
C LYS A 328 25.39 -16.39 -7.38
N VAL A 329 25.44 -17.66 -6.97
CA VAL A 329 25.62 -18.78 -7.90
C VAL A 329 24.27 -19.10 -8.55
N LEU A 330 24.26 -19.25 -9.87
CA LEU A 330 23.04 -19.51 -10.63
C LEU A 330 22.56 -20.96 -10.47
N SER A 331 21.26 -21.13 -10.23
CA SER A 331 20.63 -22.46 -10.22
C SER A 331 20.48 -23.04 -11.64
N GLU A 332 20.01 -24.29 -11.74
CA GLU A 332 19.64 -24.89 -13.03
C GLU A 332 18.60 -24.04 -13.78
N ALA A 333 17.59 -23.54 -13.07
CA ALA A 333 16.53 -22.73 -13.67
C ALA A 333 17.05 -21.37 -14.15
N GLU A 334 17.89 -20.71 -13.35
CA GLU A 334 18.50 -19.45 -13.75
C GLU A 334 19.50 -19.62 -14.90
N GLY A 335 20.25 -20.72 -14.94
CA GLY A 335 21.13 -21.05 -16.07
C GLY A 335 20.37 -21.17 -17.40
N VAL A 336 19.17 -21.76 -17.39
CA VAL A 336 18.31 -21.85 -18.57
C VAL A 336 17.74 -20.48 -18.93
N THR A 337 17.15 -19.77 -17.96
CA THR A 337 16.46 -18.49 -18.21
C THR A 337 17.39 -17.33 -18.55
N LEU A 338 18.68 -17.40 -18.17
CA LEU A 338 19.70 -16.40 -18.46
C LEU A 338 20.67 -16.83 -19.57
N SER A 339 20.42 -17.95 -20.25
CA SER A 339 21.27 -18.49 -21.31
C SER A 339 21.51 -17.52 -22.46
N TYR A 340 20.55 -16.61 -22.74
CA TYR A 340 20.70 -15.55 -23.74
C TYR A 340 21.82 -14.54 -23.41
N LEU A 341 22.26 -14.47 -22.16
CA LEU A 341 23.42 -13.70 -21.70
C LEU A 341 24.74 -14.49 -21.80
N GLY A 342 24.70 -15.77 -22.17
CA GLY A 342 25.85 -16.68 -22.16
C GLY A 342 26.17 -17.27 -20.79
N LEU A 343 25.23 -17.20 -19.84
CA LEU A 343 25.36 -17.74 -18.49
C LEU A 343 24.79 -19.16 -18.42
N LYS A 344 25.34 -20.00 -17.53
CA LYS A 344 24.85 -21.35 -17.23
C LYS A 344 24.78 -21.61 -15.72
N ALA A 345 24.13 -22.71 -15.35
CA ALA A 345 24.07 -23.16 -13.97
C ALA A 345 25.48 -23.31 -13.38
N GLY A 346 25.66 -22.87 -12.13
CA GLY A 346 26.96 -22.87 -11.45
C GLY A 346 27.84 -21.65 -11.75
N ASP A 347 27.54 -20.83 -12.76
CA ASP A 347 28.21 -19.54 -12.93
C ASP A 347 27.82 -18.56 -11.81
N THR A 348 28.71 -17.61 -11.50
CA THR A 348 28.44 -16.54 -10.53
C THR A 348 27.89 -15.30 -11.24
N LEU A 349 26.69 -14.87 -10.87
CA LEU A 349 26.11 -13.59 -11.28
C LEU A 349 26.47 -12.52 -10.26
N GLU A 350 27.25 -11.53 -10.68
CA GLU A 350 27.55 -10.33 -9.89
C GLU A 350 26.45 -9.27 -10.09
N ASN A 351 25.86 -8.78 -9.00
CA ASN A 351 24.80 -7.77 -9.02
C ASN A 351 25.35 -6.35 -9.20
N LYS A 352 25.72 -5.99 -10.43
CA LYS A 352 26.34 -4.69 -10.75
C LYS A 352 25.32 -3.58 -10.90
N ASN A 353 24.05 -3.93 -11.11
CA ASN A 353 23.00 -2.98 -11.48
C ASN A 353 22.02 -2.63 -10.34
N ALA A 354 22.31 -2.98 -9.08
CA ALA A 354 21.43 -2.66 -7.95
C ALA A 354 21.11 -1.16 -7.77
N ALA A 355 22.06 -0.27 -8.08
CA ALA A 355 21.87 1.18 -8.02
C ALA A 355 21.04 1.74 -9.21
N LYS A 356 20.90 0.96 -10.29
CA LYS A 356 20.24 1.31 -11.55
C LYS A 356 19.15 0.29 -11.90
N ALA A 357 18.56 -0.34 -10.90
CA ALA A 357 17.67 -1.49 -11.07
C ALA A 357 16.44 -1.20 -11.94
N GLY A 358 16.01 0.07 -12.01
CA GLY A 358 14.86 0.51 -12.83
C GLY A 358 15.21 0.90 -14.27
N ASP A 359 16.49 0.91 -14.64
CA ASP A 359 16.93 1.23 -16.00
C ASP A 359 16.39 0.18 -16.98
N HIS A 360 16.06 0.63 -18.19
CA HIS A 360 15.52 -0.22 -19.24
C HIS A 360 15.73 0.45 -20.60
N TRP A 361 15.66 -0.35 -21.66
CA TRP A 361 15.86 0.07 -23.04
C TRP A 361 14.91 -0.67 -23.97
N GLN A 362 14.70 -0.11 -25.15
CA GLN A 362 13.88 -0.71 -26.18
C GLN A 362 14.64 -1.84 -26.90
N ILE A 363 13.95 -2.95 -27.14
CA ILE A 363 14.42 -4.09 -27.93
C ILE A 363 13.47 -4.35 -29.10
N THR A 364 13.88 -5.19 -30.04
CA THR A 364 13.01 -5.63 -31.15
C THR A 364 12.04 -6.73 -30.69
N PHE A 365 11.00 -6.97 -31.48
CA PHE A 365 10.13 -8.13 -31.26
C PHE A 365 10.90 -9.46 -31.37
N GLU A 366 11.89 -9.56 -32.28
CA GLU A 366 12.71 -10.76 -32.42
C GLU A 366 13.58 -11.03 -31.18
N GLU A 367 14.16 -9.99 -30.59
CA GLU A 367 14.87 -10.11 -29.31
C GLU A 367 13.92 -10.54 -28.18
N PHE A 368 12.72 -9.95 -28.13
CA PHE A 368 11.68 -10.36 -27.16
C PHE A 368 11.29 -11.83 -27.34
N LYS A 369 11.03 -12.26 -28.58
CA LYS A 369 10.69 -13.64 -28.94
C LYS A 369 11.80 -14.60 -28.52
N LYS A 370 13.06 -14.31 -28.87
CA LYS A 370 14.23 -15.09 -28.45
C LYS A 370 14.31 -15.25 -26.93
N ALA A 371 13.99 -14.21 -26.17
CA ALA A 371 14.02 -14.25 -24.72
C ALA A 371 12.98 -15.20 -24.10
N LEU A 372 11.87 -15.44 -24.81
CA LEU A 372 10.78 -16.33 -24.38
C LEU A 372 11.05 -17.82 -24.72
N GLU A 373 11.97 -18.11 -25.63
CA GLU A 373 12.30 -19.47 -26.07
C GLU A 373 12.44 -20.49 -24.91
N PRO A 374 13.16 -20.18 -23.81
CA PRO A 374 13.39 -21.16 -22.74
C PRO A 374 12.13 -21.55 -21.96
N TYR A 375 11.07 -20.73 -22.00
CA TYR A 375 9.89 -20.88 -21.14
C TYR A 375 8.88 -21.87 -21.69
N THR A 376 9.33 -23.05 -22.11
CA THR A 376 8.43 -24.14 -22.57
C THR A 376 7.50 -24.61 -21.45
N LEU A 377 6.45 -25.35 -21.80
CA LEU A 377 5.56 -25.97 -20.82
C LEU A 377 6.33 -26.89 -19.87
N ASP A 378 7.28 -27.67 -20.38
CA ASP A 378 8.08 -28.61 -19.59
C ASP A 378 9.00 -27.89 -18.61
N PHE A 379 9.73 -26.87 -19.09
CA PHE A 379 10.60 -26.06 -18.25
C PHE A 379 9.80 -25.35 -17.16
N THR A 380 8.74 -24.65 -17.57
CA THR A 380 7.91 -23.86 -16.65
C THR A 380 7.23 -24.75 -15.62
N ALA A 381 6.71 -25.91 -16.01
CA ALA A 381 6.12 -26.85 -15.05
C ALA A 381 7.16 -27.37 -14.04
N LYS A 382 8.40 -27.68 -14.47
CA LYS A 382 9.48 -28.11 -13.56
C LYS A 382 9.81 -27.04 -12.52
N VAL A 383 9.84 -25.77 -12.93
CA VAL A 383 10.17 -24.64 -12.04
C VAL A 383 8.98 -24.24 -11.16
N ALA A 384 7.76 -24.28 -11.71
CA ALA A 384 6.60 -23.66 -11.09
C ALA A 384 5.75 -24.57 -10.22
N LYS A 385 5.89 -25.90 -10.28
CA LYS A 385 5.08 -26.82 -9.47
C LYS A 385 5.33 -26.58 -7.97
N GLY A 386 4.31 -26.07 -7.27
CA GLY A 386 4.41 -25.68 -5.86
C GLY A 386 4.05 -26.78 -4.87
N ASP A 387 3.21 -27.74 -5.27
CA ASP A 387 2.91 -28.93 -4.48
C ASP A 387 3.79 -30.11 -4.93
N PRO A 388 4.72 -30.59 -4.10
CA PRO A 388 5.53 -31.77 -4.41
C PRO A 388 4.68 -33.01 -4.71
N ASN A 389 3.48 -33.13 -4.14
CA ASN A 389 2.60 -34.28 -4.28
C ASN A 389 1.74 -34.26 -5.55
N GLU A 390 1.63 -33.12 -6.24
CA GLU A 390 0.88 -33.03 -7.49
C GLU A 390 1.64 -33.70 -8.65
N ASP A 391 0.94 -34.48 -9.47
CA ASP A 391 1.53 -35.04 -10.70
C ASP A 391 1.90 -33.91 -11.67
N ILE A 392 3.10 -34.02 -12.27
CA ILE A 392 3.61 -32.96 -13.15
C ILE A 392 2.77 -32.79 -14.42
N ASN A 393 2.14 -33.85 -14.94
CA ASN A 393 1.30 -33.74 -16.13
C ASN A 393 -0.05 -33.10 -15.81
N GLU A 394 -0.61 -33.37 -14.62
CA GLU A 394 -1.79 -32.63 -14.14
C GLU A 394 -1.47 -31.14 -13.95
N PHE A 395 -0.31 -30.80 -13.39
CA PHE A 395 0.12 -29.41 -13.27
C PHE A 395 0.30 -28.75 -14.66
N LYS A 396 0.91 -29.45 -15.63
CA LYS A 396 1.03 -28.98 -17.02
C LYS A 396 -0.32 -28.72 -17.67
N LYS A 397 -1.33 -29.58 -17.46
CA LYS A 397 -2.69 -29.37 -17.98
C LYS A 397 -3.28 -28.06 -17.45
N LYS A 398 -3.08 -27.75 -16.17
CA LYS A 398 -3.56 -26.50 -15.57
C LYS A 398 -2.85 -25.27 -16.15
N LEU A 399 -1.52 -25.33 -16.36
CA LEU A 399 -0.78 -24.26 -17.01
C LEU A 399 -1.27 -24.01 -18.44
N LYS A 400 -1.47 -25.08 -19.21
CA LYS A 400 -2.03 -24.97 -20.56
C LYS A 400 -3.43 -24.36 -20.54
N ALA A 401 -4.31 -24.84 -19.66
CA ALA A 401 -5.67 -24.31 -19.53
C ALA A 401 -5.70 -22.82 -19.14
N LEU A 402 -4.76 -22.39 -18.29
CA LEU A 402 -4.58 -20.97 -17.98
C LEU A 402 -4.19 -20.16 -19.23
N ALA A 403 -3.20 -20.62 -20.00
CA ALA A 403 -2.79 -19.95 -21.24
C ALA A 403 -3.94 -19.91 -22.27
N ASP A 404 -4.65 -21.03 -22.45
CA ASP A 404 -5.80 -21.15 -23.35
C ASP A 404 -6.88 -20.11 -23.02
N LEU A 405 -7.18 -19.86 -21.74
CA LEU A 405 -8.16 -18.85 -21.31
C LEU A 405 -7.76 -17.41 -21.67
N TYR A 406 -6.46 -17.09 -21.64
CA TYR A 406 -5.99 -15.80 -22.15
C TYR A 406 -6.10 -15.75 -23.67
N ILE A 407 -5.68 -16.81 -24.36
CA ILE A 407 -5.53 -16.86 -25.82
C ILE A 407 -6.89 -16.91 -26.54
N GLU A 408 -7.93 -17.48 -25.92
CA GLU A 408 -9.25 -17.63 -26.52
C GLU A 408 -9.74 -16.30 -27.12
N LYS A 409 -10.02 -16.34 -28.43
CA LYS A 409 -10.50 -15.20 -29.20
C LYS A 409 -11.84 -14.72 -28.64
N ASN A 410 -11.99 -13.40 -28.52
CA ASN A 410 -13.17 -12.73 -27.95
C ASN A 410 -13.49 -13.04 -26.47
N ARG A 411 -12.71 -13.89 -25.78
CA ARG A 411 -12.86 -14.08 -24.34
C ARG A 411 -12.33 -12.87 -23.59
N LYS A 412 -13.19 -12.27 -22.77
CA LYS A 412 -12.83 -11.16 -21.89
C LYS A 412 -12.13 -11.68 -20.64
N VAL A 413 -11.00 -11.08 -20.27
CA VAL A 413 -10.15 -11.57 -19.17
C VAL A 413 -9.74 -10.43 -18.25
N VAL A 414 -9.96 -10.61 -16.95
CA VAL A 414 -9.49 -9.70 -15.91
C VAL A 414 -8.55 -10.43 -14.97
N SER A 415 -7.34 -9.87 -14.81
CA SER A 415 -6.32 -10.39 -13.92
C SER A 415 -6.22 -9.53 -12.67
N PHE A 416 -6.43 -10.13 -11.50
CA PHE A 416 -6.28 -9.48 -10.21
C PHE A 416 -5.04 -9.99 -9.48
N TRP A 417 -4.25 -9.08 -8.91
CA TRP A 417 -3.18 -9.44 -7.98
C TRP A 417 -3.17 -8.50 -6.78
N THR A 418 -2.55 -8.95 -5.69
CA THR A 418 -2.37 -8.17 -4.46
C THR A 418 -0.92 -8.31 -3.96
N MET A 419 -0.70 -8.82 -2.74
CA MET A 419 0.64 -8.87 -2.15
C MET A 419 1.49 -10.03 -2.68
N GLY A 420 0.90 -11.03 -3.36
CA GLY A 420 1.68 -12.10 -3.99
C GLY A 420 2.69 -11.54 -5.01
N PHE A 421 2.25 -10.58 -5.82
CA PHE A 421 3.12 -9.85 -6.74
C PHE A 421 3.88 -8.71 -6.08
N ASN A 422 3.24 -7.93 -5.20
CA ASN A 422 3.86 -6.69 -4.75
C ASN A 422 4.95 -6.92 -3.68
N GLN A 423 4.66 -7.78 -2.70
CA GLN A 423 5.61 -8.20 -1.67
C GLN A 423 6.46 -9.34 -2.21
N HIS A 424 7.30 -9.01 -3.19
CA HIS A 424 8.14 -9.92 -3.94
C HIS A 424 9.48 -9.24 -4.25
N GLN A 425 10.60 -9.95 -4.12
CA GLN A 425 11.94 -9.48 -4.50
C GLN A 425 12.10 -9.04 -5.96
N ARG A 426 11.16 -9.39 -6.84
CA ARG A 426 11.02 -8.96 -8.23
C ARG A 426 9.59 -8.45 -8.50
N GLY A 427 8.98 -7.81 -7.49
CA GLY A 427 7.58 -7.42 -7.54
C GLY A 427 7.25 -6.42 -8.65
N THR A 428 8.17 -5.51 -8.96
CA THR A 428 8.01 -4.63 -10.12
C THR A 428 8.01 -5.41 -11.44
N TRP A 429 8.88 -6.42 -11.59
CA TRP A 429 8.95 -7.22 -12.81
C TRP A 429 7.68 -8.01 -13.08
N VAL A 430 7.13 -8.67 -12.06
CA VAL A 430 5.91 -9.46 -12.24
C VAL A 430 4.69 -8.57 -12.52
N ASN A 431 4.68 -7.33 -12.01
CA ASN A 431 3.70 -6.32 -12.41
C ASN A 431 3.86 -5.93 -13.89
N GLU A 432 5.09 -5.68 -14.37
CA GLU A 432 5.34 -5.38 -15.79
C GLU A 432 4.90 -6.54 -16.72
N GLN A 433 5.19 -7.79 -16.33
CA GLN A 433 4.81 -9.00 -17.09
C GLN A 433 3.31 -9.26 -17.12
N ALA A 434 2.56 -8.89 -16.07
CA ALA A 434 1.11 -9.00 -16.10
C ALA A 434 0.51 -8.19 -17.27
N TYR A 435 1.05 -7.00 -17.55
CA TYR A 435 0.61 -6.20 -18.69
C TYR A 435 1.10 -6.74 -20.04
N MET A 436 2.27 -7.38 -20.10
CA MET A 436 2.81 -7.99 -21.32
C MET A 436 1.78 -8.90 -22.02
N VAL A 437 1.17 -9.84 -21.29
CA VAL A 437 0.19 -10.77 -21.88
C VAL A 437 -1.09 -10.05 -22.32
N HIS A 438 -1.60 -9.13 -21.51
CA HIS A 438 -2.79 -8.35 -21.86
C HIS A 438 -2.55 -7.48 -23.10
N PHE A 439 -1.37 -6.90 -23.29
CA PHE A 439 -1.04 -6.10 -24.45
C PHE A 439 -0.83 -6.90 -25.73
N LEU A 440 -0.15 -8.05 -25.64
CA LEU A 440 0.01 -8.95 -26.80
C LEU A 440 -1.35 -9.31 -27.43
N LEU A 441 -2.39 -9.42 -26.60
CA LEU A 441 -3.74 -9.80 -27.00
C LEU A 441 -4.71 -8.61 -27.19
N GLY A 442 -4.26 -7.36 -27.01
CA GLY A 442 -5.14 -6.18 -27.07
C GLY A 442 -6.22 -6.12 -25.97
N LYS A 443 -6.06 -6.88 -24.87
CA LYS A 443 -7.02 -7.04 -23.77
C LYS A 443 -6.73 -6.11 -22.58
N GLN A 444 -6.46 -4.83 -22.83
CA GLN A 444 -6.20 -3.82 -21.79
C GLN A 444 -7.05 -2.56 -22.01
N ALA A 445 -7.47 -1.90 -20.92
CA ALA A 445 -8.26 -0.66 -20.96
C ALA A 445 -9.59 -0.82 -21.71
N LEU A 446 -10.23 -1.97 -21.56
CA LEU A 446 -11.51 -2.31 -22.18
C LEU A 446 -12.50 -2.80 -21.12
N PRO A 447 -13.81 -2.57 -21.31
CA PRO A 447 -14.85 -3.08 -20.41
C PRO A 447 -14.83 -4.61 -20.29
N GLY A 448 -14.45 -5.10 -19.11
CA GLY A 448 -14.27 -6.53 -18.80
C GLY A 448 -12.94 -7.11 -19.25
N SER A 449 -11.95 -6.30 -19.66
CA SER A 449 -10.64 -6.81 -20.08
C SER A 449 -9.49 -5.91 -19.65
N GLY A 450 -8.64 -6.43 -18.78
CA GLY A 450 -7.45 -5.75 -18.29
C GLY A 450 -6.79 -6.39 -17.07
N ALA A 451 -5.53 -6.04 -16.88
CA ALA A 451 -4.79 -6.28 -15.65
C ALA A 451 -5.17 -5.22 -14.60
N PHE A 452 -5.54 -5.66 -13.40
CA PHE A 452 -6.03 -4.82 -12.30
C PHE A 452 -5.29 -5.10 -10.99
N SER A 453 -4.42 -4.17 -10.59
CA SER A 453 -3.75 -4.21 -9.29
C SER A 453 -4.71 -3.90 -8.15
N LEU A 454 -4.96 -4.86 -7.25
CA LEU A 454 -5.77 -4.63 -6.06
C LEU A 454 -4.97 -3.90 -4.98
N THR A 455 -5.53 -2.79 -4.52
CA THR A 455 -4.94 -2.03 -3.41
C THR A 455 -5.40 -2.57 -2.05
N GLY A 456 -4.46 -2.77 -1.12
CA GLY A 456 -4.76 -3.34 0.19
C GLY A 456 -5.39 -2.37 1.19
N GLN A 457 -4.81 -1.19 1.35
CA GLN A 457 -5.23 -0.15 2.31
C GLN A 457 -6.36 0.73 1.77
N PRO A 458 -7.16 1.38 2.64
CA PRO A 458 -8.35 2.11 2.21
C PRO A 458 -8.02 3.37 1.42
N SER A 459 -6.83 3.94 1.62
CA SER A 459 -6.33 5.12 0.90
C SER A 459 -4.83 5.04 0.63
N ALA A 460 -4.33 3.84 0.33
CA ALA A 460 -2.98 3.76 -0.26
C ALA A 460 -2.96 4.43 -1.64
N CYS A 461 -4.05 4.36 -2.42
CA CYS A 461 -4.27 5.17 -3.62
C CYS A 461 -4.39 6.66 -3.24
N GLY A 462 -5.57 7.06 -2.76
CA GLY A 462 -5.93 8.47 -2.54
C GLY A 462 -4.96 9.27 -1.70
N THR A 463 -4.32 8.64 -0.72
CA THR A 463 -3.38 9.34 0.17
C THR A 463 -1.94 9.02 -0.17
N ALA A 464 -1.48 7.78 0.02
CA ALA A 464 -0.04 7.53 -0.08
C ALA A 464 0.51 7.78 -1.50
N ARG A 465 -0.21 7.31 -2.53
CA ARG A 465 0.22 7.38 -3.94
C ARG A 465 -0.15 8.71 -4.56
N GLU A 466 -1.42 9.10 -4.54
CA GLU A 466 -1.91 10.29 -5.24
C GLU A 466 -1.37 11.60 -4.61
N VAL A 467 -1.29 11.69 -3.27
CA VAL A 467 -0.62 12.82 -2.60
C VAL A 467 0.91 12.70 -2.67
N GLY A 468 1.43 11.49 -2.80
CA GLY A 468 2.87 11.24 -2.89
C GLY A 468 3.58 11.32 -1.54
N THR A 469 3.04 10.66 -0.50
CA THR A 469 3.65 10.60 0.84
C THR A 469 4.85 9.64 0.92
N PHE A 470 5.66 9.60 -0.14
CA PHE A 470 6.85 8.77 -0.27
C PHE A 470 8.11 9.63 -0.39
N VAL A 471 9.26 9.03 -0.07
CA VAL A 471 10.52 9.77 0.01
C VAL A 471 10.99 10.41 -1.30
N HIS A 472 10.54 9.88 -2.43
CA HIS A 472 10.94 10.30 -3.77
C HIS A 472 9.84 11.11 -4.48
N ARG A 473 8.66 11.26 -3.86
CA ARG A 473 7.45 11.78 -4.52
C ARG A 473 7.12 13.23 -4.13
N LEU A 474 6.34 13.83 -5.01
CA LEU A 474 5.49 15.01 -4.84
C LEU A 474 4.07 14.61 -5.33
N PRO A 475 3.03 15.43 -5.10
CA PRO A 475 1.66 15.12 -5.54
C PRO A 475 1.52 14.83 -7.04
N ALA A 476 0.52 14.03 -7.43
CA ALA A 476 0.15 13.73 -8.83
C ALA A 476 1.33 13.19 -9.67
N ASP A 477 1.93 12.07 -9.25
CA ASP A 477 3.03 11.36 -9.93
C ASP A 477 4.34 12.12 -10.08
N MET A 478 4.40 13.34 -9.55
CA MET A 478 5.62 14.11 -9.50
C MET A 478 6.65 13.51 -8.54
N VAL A 479 7.91 13.90 -8.74
CA VAL A 479 9.06 13.34 -8.06
C VAL A 479 10.03 14.45 -7.68
N VAL A 480 10.64 14.33 -6.50
CA VAL A 480 11.55 15.34 -5.95
C VAL A 480 12.81 15.50 -6.79
N GLY A 481 13.23 14.45 -7.51
CA GLY A 481 14.42 14.49 -8.37
C GLY A 481 14.26 15.37 -9.61
N ASN A 482 13.03 15.67 -10.05
CA ASN A 482 12.79 16.49 -11.24
C ASN A 482 12.66 17.98 -10.85
N PRO A 483 13.53 18.87 -11.35
CA PRO A 483 13.49 20.29 -11.01
C PRO A 483 12.18 20.98 -11.38
N LYS A 484 11.56 20.64 -12.52
CA LYS A 484 10.27 21.23 -12.93
C LYS A 484 9.14 20.84 -11.98
N HIS A 485 9.19 19.62 -11.45
CA HIS A 485 8.20 19.15 -10.47
C HIS A 485 8.31 19.91 -9.15
N ARG A 486 9.55 20.19 -8.71
CA ARG A 486 9.79 21.03 -7.52
C ARG A 486 9.30 22.46 -7.75
N GLU A 487 9.61 23.06 -8.89
CA GLU A 487 9.16 24.41 -9.25
C GLU A 487 7.62 24.54 -9.23
N ILE A 488 6.90 23.59 -9.84
CA ILE A 488 5.43 23.55 -9.81
C ILE A 488 4.92 23.50 -8.36
N THR A 489 5.54 22.65 -7.54
CA THR A 489 5.14 22.46 -6.15
C THR A 489 5.44 23.69 -5.30
N GLU A 490 6.63 24.28 -5.43
CA GLU A 490 7.04 25.51 -4.75
C GLU A 490 6.08 26.66 -5.09
N LYS A 491 5.71 26.81 -6.37
CA LYS A 491 4.74 27.81 -6.79
C LYS A 491 3.36 27.58 -6.17
N LEU A 492 2.84 26.35 -6.22
CA LEU A 492 1.51 26.03 -5.67
C LEU A 492 1.45 26.20 -4.15
N TRP A 493 2.52 25.84 -3.43
CA TRP A 493 2.64 26.01 -1.98
C TRP A 493 3.11 27.40 -1.55
N LYS A 494 3.37 28.32 -2.49
CA LYS A 494 3.92 29.66 -2.26
C LYS A 494 5.22 29.63 -1.44
N LEU A 495 6.11 28.71 -1.79
CA LEU A 495 7.44 28.60 -1.22
C LEU A 495 8.47 29.35 -2.07
N PRO A 496 9.54 29.87 -1.46
CA PRO A 496 10.70 30.35 -2.20
C PRO A 496 11.28 29.25 -3.09
N ALA A 497 11.80 29.64 -4.26
CA ALA A 497 12.48 28.71 -5.15
C ALA A 497 13.68 28.04 -4.46
N GLY A 498 13.81 26.72 -4.59
CA GLY A 498 14.88 25.95 -3.95
C GLY A 498 14.62 25.55 -2.50
N THR A 499 13.40 25.77 -1.99
CA THR A 499 12.99 25.26 -0.68
C THR A 499 12.98 23.73 -0.66
N LEU A 500 12.46 23.09 -1.72
CA LEU A 500 12.31 21.64 -1.78
C LEU A 500 13.64 20.93 -2.03
N ASN A 501 13.90 19.91 -1.21
CA ASN A 501 15.07 19.05 -1.33
C ASN A 501 14.97 18.13 -2.57
N ALA A 502 16.02 18.12 -3.41
CA ALA A 502 16.09 17.32 -4.64
C ALA A 502 16.47 15.85 -4.40
N VAL A 503 17.00 15.52 -3.22
CA VAL A 503 17.51 14.18 -2.88
C VAL A 503 16.41 13.36 -2.20
N PRO A 504 16.09 12.15 -2.69
CA PRO A 504 15.18 11.26 -1.98
C PRO A 504 15.69 10.95 -0.56
N GLY A 505 14.77 10.96 0.41
CA GLY A 505 15.06 10.55 1.79
C GLY A 505 15.16 9.03 1.95
N SER A 506 15.21 8.58 3.20
CA SER A 506 15.29 7.15 3.50
C SER A 506 13.92 6.47 3.43
N HIS A 507 13.73 5.55 2.47
CA HIS A 507 12.47 4.79 2.36
C HIS A 507 12.21 3.95 3.62
N TYR A 508 10.99 3.43 3.80
CA TYR A 508 10.49 2.85 5.05
C TYR A 508 11.47 1.86 5.75
N VAL A 509 11.94 0.81 5.06
CA VAL A 509 12.95 -0.13 5.61
C VAL A 509 14.30 0.54 5.85
N LYS A 510 14.70 1.47 4.97
CA LYS A 510 15.96 2.20 5.14
C LYS A 510 15.91 3.13 6.35
N MET A 511 14.77 3.76 6.66
CA MET A 511 14.59 4.50 7.91
C MET A 511 14.84 3.61 9.13
N MET A 512 14.40 2.35 9.11
CA MET A 512 14.68 1.40 10.20
C MET A 512 16.18 1.05 10.30
N ARG A 513 16.84 0.83 9.16
CA ARG A 513 18.29 0.58 9.10
C ARG A 513 19.10 1.80 9.55
N ASP A 514 18.70 2.99 9.12
CA ASP A 514 19.33 4.25 9.49
C ASP A 514 19.11 4.60 10.97
N LEU A 515 17.98 4.20 11.55
CA LEU A 515 17.72 4.29 12.99
C LEU A 515 18.72 3.43 13.79
N GLU A 516 19.03 2.24 13.27
CA GLU A 516 20.04 1.34 13.86
C GLU A 516 21.48 1.82 13.61
N ASP A 517 21.70 2.59 12.54
CA ASP A 517 23.01 3.13 12.16
C ASP A 517 23.25 4.55 12.72
N GLY A 518 22.27 5.15 13.41
CA GLY A 518 22.35 6.50 13.98
C GLY A 518 22.30 7.64 12.95
N LYS A 519 21.86 7.36 11.73
CA LYS A 519 21.70 8.34 10.63
C LYS A 519 20.34 9.03 10.63
N VAL A 520 19.35 8.39 11.25
CA VAL A 520 18.06 8.96 11.63
C VAL A 520 17.94 8.73 13.12
N LYS A 521 17.56 9.76 13.90
CA LYS A 521 17.35 9.62 15.35
C LYS A 521 15.96 10.00 15.78
N PHE A 522 15.26 10.87 15.04
CA PHE A 522 13.89 11.26 15.35
C PHE A 522 12.93 10.61 14.35
N ILE A 523 11.99 9.81 14.84
CA ILE A 523 10.92 9.23 14.00
C ILE A 523 9.57 9.56 14.62
N TRP A 524 8.70 10.19 13.84
CA TRP A 524 7.30 10.34 14.16
C TRP A 524 6.44 9.36 13.34
N VAL A 525 5.71 8.50 14.04
CA VAL A 525 4.84 7.48 13.47
C VAL A 525 3.39 7.91 13.61
N GLN A 526 2.64 7.78 12.53
CA GLN A 526 1.23 8.17 12.52
C GLN A 526 0.40 7.13 11.75
N VAL A 527 -0.68 6.66 12.39
CA VAL A 527 -1.71 5.77 11.79
C VAL A 527 -1.12 4.44 11.25
N ASN A 528 -0.02 3.97 11.84
CA ASN A 528 0.58 2.67 11.54
C ASN A 528 1.42 2.14 12.71
N ASN A 529 1.80 0.86 12.62
CA ASN A 529 2.49 0.13 13.69
C ASN A 529 3.80 -0.50 13.16
N PRO A 530 4.83 0.31 12.86
CA PRO A 530 6.03 -0.10 12.14
C PRO A 530 6.77 -1.26 12.77
N TRP A 531 6.84 -1.26 14.11
CA TRP A 531 7.60 -2.29 14.82
C TRP A 531 6.91 -3.64 14.74
N GLN A 532 5.58 -3.72 14.60
CA GLN A 532 4.91 -4.99 14.35
C GLN A 532 4.86 -5.39 12.87
N ASN A 533 4.81 -4.42 11.94
CA ASN A 533 4.57 -4.68 10.52
C ASN A 533 5.84 -4.77 9.65
N THR A 534 7.01 -4.43 10.17
CA THR A 534 8.27 -4.45 9.41
C THR A 534 9.04 -5.74 9.70
N ALA A 535 9.48 -6.43 8.64
CA ALA A 535 10.27 -7.65 8.75
C ALA A 535 11.60 -7.39 9.48
N ASN A 536 12.24 -8.45 9.99
CA ASN A 536 13.46 -8.38 10.80
C ASN A 536 13.32 -7.55 12.09
N ALA A 537 12.15 -7.64 12.75
CA ALA A 537 11.72 -6.74 13.82
C ALA A 537 12.65 -6.67 15.05
N ASN A 538 13.48 -7.70 15.29
CA ASN A 538 14.41 -7.74 16.43
C ASN A 538 15.39 -6.56 16.42
N HIS A 539 15.90 -6.19 15.23
CA HIS A 539 16.81 -5.05 15.06
C HIS A 539 16.14 -3.74 15.44
N TRP A 540 14.93 -3.52 14.92
CA TRP A 540 14.24 -2.24 15.05
C TRP A 540 13.79 -1.97 16.47
N ILE A 541 13.35 -3.01 17.20
CA ILE A 541 12.98 -2.89 18.62
C ILE A 541 14.22 -2.50 19.44
N LYS A 542 15.36 -3.16 19.20
CA LYS A 542 16.61 -2.83 19.88
C LYS A 542 17.05 -1.40 19.56
N ALA A 543 17.02 -0.99 18.29
CA ALA A 543 17.36 0.37 17.90
C ALA A 543 16.43 1.40 18.56
N ALA A 544 15.13 1.14 18.59
CA ALA A 544 14.17 2.05 19.22
C ALA A 544 14.32 2.14 20.74
N ARG A 545 14.76 1.09 21.45
CA ARG A 545 14.81 1.09 22.92
C ARG A 545 16.18 1.34 23.53
N GLU A 546 17.24 0.94 22.83
CA GLU A 546 18.60 0.88 23.40
C GLU A 546 19.51 2.00 22.89
N MET A 547 19.16 2.67 21.79
CA MET A 547 19.97 3.74 21.20
C MET A 547 19.40 5.14 21.51
N ASP A 548 20.21 6.18 21.29
CA ASP A 548 19.83 7.60 21.37
C ASP A 548 18.94 8.02 20.19
N ASN A 549 17.76 7.40 20.15
CA ASN A 549 16.69 7.68 19.21
C ASN A 549 15.50 8.25 19.99
N PHE A 550 14.69 9.11 19.37
CA PHE A 550 13.43 9.61 19.93
C PHE A 550 12.27 9.22 19.03
N ILE A 551 11.37 8.39 19.55
CA ILE A 551 10.26 7.78 18.82
C ILE A 551 8.94 8.36 19.33
N VAL A 552 8.24 9.06 18.45
CA VAL A 552 6.88 9.58 18.69
C VAL A 552 5.87 8.68 17.98
N VAL A 553 4.81 8.27 18.66
CA VAL A 553 3.74 7.44 18.07
C VAL A 553 2.38 8.07 18.30
N SER A 554 1.71 8.46 17.22
CA SER A 554 0.31 8.87 17.20
C SER A 554 -0.57 7.66 16.89
N ASP A 555 -1.26 7.14 17.90
CA ASP A 555 -2.13 5.96 17.76
C ASP A 555 -3.35 6.08 18.69
N PRO A 556 -4.54 5.57 18.29
CA PRO A 556 -5.67 5.42 19.20
C PRO A 556 -5.49 4.31 20.25
N TYR A 557 -4.59 3.33 20.05
CA TYR A 557 -4.43 2.14 20.90
C TYR A 557 -2.97 1.75 21.18
N PRO A 558 -2.70 1.06 22.30
CA PRO A 558 -1.34 0.64 22.68
C PRO A 558 -0.87 -0.61 21.91
N GLY A 559 -0.52 -0.47 20.63
CA GLY A 559 0.18 -1.50 19.85
C GLY A 559 1.68 -1.61 20.17
N ILE A 560 2.39 -2.56 19.53
CA ILE A 560 3.85 -2.74 19.72
C ILE A 560 4.65 -1.46 19.47
N SER A 561 4.26 -0.65 18.47
CA SER A 561 4.94 0.63 18.20
C SER A 561 4.78 1.62 19.36
N ALA A 562 3.57 1.74 19.92
CA ALA A 562 3.34 2.53 21.12
C ALA A 562 4.16 2.01 22.31
N LYS A 563 4.27 0.68 22.47
CA LYS A 563 5.08 0.07 23.54
C LYS A 563 6.57 0.41 23.44
N VAL A 564 7.11 0.57 22.22
CA VAL A 564 8.52 0.96 22.04
C VAL A 564 8.78 2.46 22.00
N ALA A 565 7.72 3.27 21.85
CA ALA A 565 7.79 4.72 21.78
C ALA A 565 8.44 5.35 23.02
N ASP A 566 8.83 6.61 22.86
CA ASP A 566 9.25 7.49 23.95
C ASP A 566 8.16 8.48 24.32
N LEU A 567 7.40 8.91 23.31
CA LEU A 567 6.21 9.74 23.42
C LEU A 567 5.06 9.10 22.64
N ILE A 568 3.90 8.94 23.26
CA ILE A 568 2.67 8.49 22.63
C ILE A 568 1.66 9.64 22.63
N LEU A 569 1.05 9.93 21.48
CA LEU A 569 0.06 10.98 21.30
C LEU A 569 -1.34 10.36 21.11
N PRO A 570 -2.34 10.72 21.94
CA PRO A 570 -3.70 10.21 21.82
C PRO A 570 -4.33 10.75 20.53
N THR A 571 -4.80 9.85 19.67
CA THR A 571 -5.15 10.21 18.29
C THR A 571 -6.61 9.92 17.97
N ALA A 572 -7.28 10.90 17.36
CA ALA A 572 -8.64 10.74 16.86
C ALA A 572 -8.68 9.84 15.62
N MET A 573 -9.61 8.88 15.58
CA MET A 573 -9.69 7.88 14.53
C MET A 573 -10.98 7.98 13.71
N ILE A 574 -10.84 7.78 12.40
CA ILE A 574 -11.92 7.63 11.41
C ILE A 574 -13.09 8.61 11.59
N TYR A 575 -14.18 8.18 12.24
CA TYR A 575 -15.44 8.91 12.36
C TYR A 575 -15.40 10.00 13.45
N GLU A 576 -14.29 10.10 14.18
CA GLU A 576 -13.98 11.18 15.12
C GLU A 576 -13.42 12.43 14.41
N LYS A 577 -13.27 12.39 13.08
CA LYS A 577 -12.70 13.48 12.28
C LYS A 577 -13.29 13.53 10.88
N TRP A 578 -13.18 14.67 10.21
CA TRP A 578 -13.47 14.80 8.78
C TRP A 578 -12.40 14.10 7.95
N GLY A 579 -12.77 13.52 6.81
CA GLY A 579 -11.78 12.86 5.99
C GLY A 579 -12.23 12.41 4.61
N ALA A 580 -11.24 11.96 3.85
CA ALA A 580 -11.40 11.44 2.50
C ALA A 580 -10.47 10.25 2.30
N TYR A 581 -10.93 9.22 1.59
CA TYR A 581 -10.13 8.06 1.17
C TYR A 581 -10.33 7.77 -0.32
N GLY A 582 -9.25 7.39 -1.03
CA GLY A 582 -9.29 6.91 -2.41
C GLY A 582 -9.02 5.41 -2.51
N ASN A 583 -9.97 4.65 -3.06
CA ASN A 583 -9.91 3.18 -3.10
C ASN A 583 -9.12 2.62 -4.32
N ALA A 584 -9.11 1.29 -4.48
CA ALA A 584 -8.35 0.62 -5.56
C ALA A 584 -8.82 0.92 -7.00
N GLU A 585 -10.03 1.46 -7.21
CA GLU A 585 -10.55 1.82 -8.53
C GLU A 585 -10.55 3.33 -8.79
N ARG A 586 -9.69 4.09 -8.08
CA ARG A 586 -9.59 5.56 -8.16
C ARG A 586 -10.76 6.32 -7.56
N ARG A 587 -11.66 5.65 -6.82
CA ARG A 587 -12.86 6.29 -6.25
C ARG A 587 -12.53 6.98 -4.94
N THR A 588 -12.62 8.31 -4.94
CA THR A 588 -12.44 9.13 -3.74
C THR A 588 -13.78 9.33 -3.02
N GLN A 589 -13.82 9.07 -1.70
CA GLN A 589 -15.03 9.14 -0.87
C GLN A 589 -14.77 9.99 0.38
N HIS A 590 -15.60 11.03 0.59
CA HIS A 590 -15.54 11.90 1.76
C HIS A 590 -16.54 11.49 2.84
N TRP A 591 -16.20 11.79 4.10
CA TRP A 591 -17.10 11.71 5.25
C TRP A 591 -16.91 12.92 6.18
N ARG A 592 -17.96 13.25 6.93
CA ARG A 592 -17.91 14.29 7.98
C ARG A 592 -17.55 13.66 9.32
N GLN A 593 -17.07 14.45 10.28
CA GLN A 593 -16.97 14.01 11.67
C GLN A 593 -18.36 13.63 12.20
N GLN A 594 -18.46 12.43 12.77
CA GLN A 594 -19.71 11.84 13.24
C GLN A 594 -19.87 11.90 14.75
N VAL A 595 -18.75 11.79 15.48
CA VAL A 595 -18.69 11.85 16.94
C VAL A 595 -17.45 12.63 17.38
N LEU A 596 -17.43 13.08 18.64
CA LEU A 596 -16.22 13.67 19.21
C LEU A 596 -15.19 12.58 19.57
N PRO A 597 -13.88 12.87 19.47
CA PRO A 597 -12.85 11.96 19.96
C PRO A 597 -12.90 11.77 21.48
N VAL A 598 -12.25 10.73 21.99
CA VAL A 598 -12.26 10.39 23.43
C VAL A 598 -11.12 11.07 24.19
N GLY A 599 -11.41 11.57 25.40
CA GLY A 599 -10.43 12.27 26.24
C GLY A 599 -9.81 13.46 25.50
N GLU A 600 -8.48 13.58 25.60
CA GLU A 600 -7.67 14.59 24.93
C GLU A 600 -7.19 14.15 23.54
N ALA A 601 -7.75 13.07 22.97
CA ALA A 601 -7.36 12.63 21.63
C ALA A 601 -7.64 13.71 20.58
N MET A 602 -6.65 13.98 19.74
CA MET A 602 -6.76 14.99 18.68
C MET A 602 -6.43 14.40 17.30
N PRO A 603 -7.05 14.91 16.21
CA PRO A 603 -6.75 14.46 14.84
C PRO A 603 -5.29 14.62 14.44
N ASP A 604 -4.79 13.75 13.57
CA ASP A 604 -3.39 13.80 13.09
C ASP A 604 -3.07 15.15 12.41
N ILE A 605 -4.03 15.74 11.67
CA ILE A 605 -3.89 17.11 11.12
C ILE A 605 -3.59 18.10 12.23
N TRP A 606 -4.40 18.12 13.30
CA TRP A 606 -4.19 19.02 14.42
C TRP A 606 -2.78 18.85 15.02
N GLN A 607 -2.34 17.60 15.23
CA GLN A 607 -1.01 17.35 15.80
C GLN A 607 0.11 17.94 14.92
N MET A 608 0.02 17.81 13.60
CA MET A 608 1.00 18.37 12.66
C MET A 608 0.94 19.90 12.60
N LEU A 609 -0.26 20.47 12.60
CA LEU A 609 -0.45 21.92 12.61
C LEU A 609 0.08 22.55 13.90
N GLU A 610 -0.24 21.98 15.06
CA GLU A 610 0.29 22.45 16.35
C GLU A 610 1.80 22.31 16.43
N PHE A 611 2.38 21.21 15.94
CA PHE A 611 3.84 21.07 15.90
C PHE A 611 4.48 22.11 14.98
N SER A 612 3.85 22.44 13.85
CA SER A 612 4.37 23.45 12.92
C SER A 612 4.41 24.87 13.50
N LYS A 613 3.59 25.19 14.50
CA LYS A 613 3.65 26.49 15.22
C LYS A 613 4.93 26.66 16.05
N ARG A 614 5.63 25.56 16.36
CA ARG A 614 6.84 25.57 17.19
C ARG A 614 8.10 26.00 16.43
N PHE A 615 8.05 26.09 15.10
CA PHE A 615 9.20 26.36 14.26
C PHE A 615 9.01 27.63 13.45
N LYS A 616 9.94 28.56 13.59
CA LYS A 616 10.02 29.78 12.78
C LYS A 616 10.77 29.51 11.49
N LEU A 617 10.57 30.33 10.47
CA LEU A 617 11.29 30.16 9.19
C LEU A 617 12.80 30.15 9.38
N LYS A 618 13.36 31.05 10.20
CA LYS A 618 14.81 31.09 10.49
C LYS A 618 15.38 29.79 11.06
N ASP A 619 14.56 28.97 11.70
CA ASP A 619 15.01 27.71 12.31
C ASP A 619 15.27 26.63 11.25
N VAL A 620 14.54 26.68 10.12
CA VAL A 620 14.43 25.55 9.17
C VAL A 620 14.73 25.91 7.72
N TRP A 621 14.64 27.19 7.35
CA TRP A 621 14.85 27.69 5.98
C TRP A 621 16.21 28.36 5.75
N GLY A 622 17.08 28.39 6.77
CA GLY A 622 18.49 28.67 6.61
C GLY A 622 19.23 27.59 5.81
N GLU A 623 20.54 27.76 5.67
CA GLU A 623 21.40 26.74 5.05
C GLU A 623 21.37 25.45 5.88
N LYS A 624 21.18 24.30 5.23
CA LYS A 624 21.10 22.99 5.90
C LYS A 624 21.83 21.90 5.12
N LYS A 625 22.80 21.24 5.75
CA LYS A 625 23.46 20.06 5.17
C LYS A 625 22.48 18.87 5.15
N VAL A 626 22.30 18.25 3.98
CA VAL A 626 21.44 17.07 3.81
C VAL A 626 22.26 15.79 3.84
N ASN A 627 23.41 15.80 3.17
CA ASN A 627 24.42 14.75 3.18
C ASN A 627 25.77 15.34 2.73
N ASP A 628 26.79 14.51 2.53
CA ASP A 628 28.12 14.97 2.13
C ASP A 628 28.21 15.58 0.72
N LYS A 629 27.17 15.40 -0.11
CA LYS A 629 27.12 15.89 -1.49
C LYS A 629 26.13 17.04 -1.70
N VAL A 630 25.19 17.23 -0.78
CA VAL A 630 24.09 18.19 -0.94
C VAL A 630 23.92 19.01 0.33
N THR A 631 24.05 20.33 0.16
CA THR A 631 23.66 21.35 1.12
C THR A 631 22.55 22.16 0.49
N LEU A 632 21.45 22.33 1.23
CA LEU A 632 20.34 23.15 0.81
C LEU A 632 20.67 24.62 1.12
N PRO A 633 20.48 25.54 0.16
CA PRO A 633 20.76 26.96 0.39
C PRO A 633 19.77 27.56 1.38
N SER A 634 20.16 28.65 2.02
CA SER A 634 19.22 29.52 2.72
C SER A 634 18.22 30.10 1.73
N VAL A 635 16.95 30.12 2.09
CA VAL A 635 15.86 30.72 1.31
C VAL A 635 15.19 31.89 2.03
N LEU A 636 15.76 32.37 3.14
CA LEU A 636 15.17 33.41 4.00
C LEU A 636 15.03 34.77 3.28
N GLU A 637 16.04 35.22 2.54
CA GLU A 637 15.95 36.47 1.77
C GLU A 637 14.88 36.39 0.68
N ALA A 638 14.75 35.23 0.03
CA ALA A 638 13.68 35.01 -0.94
C ALA A 638 12.30 34.93 -0.27
N ALA A 639 12.19 34.34 0.91
CA ALA A 639 10.97 34.35 1.72
C ALA A 639 10.56 35.78 2.10
N LYS A 640 11.51 36.61 2.51
CA LYS A 640 11.30 38.03 2.82
C LYS A 640 10.83 38.82 1.60
N ALA A 641 11.41 38.56 0.42
CA ALA A 641 10.96 39.15 -0.83
C ALA A 641 9.52 38.74 -1.22
N MET A 642 9.05 37.58 -0.76
CA MET A 642 7.66 37.12 -0.90
C MET A 642 6.71 37.69 0.16
N GLY A 643 7.20 38.52 1.09
CA GLY A 643 6.42 39.16 2.14
C GLY A 643 6.35 38.38 3.46
N TYR A 644 7.13 37.30 3.61
CA TYR A 644 7.20 36.57 4.88
C TYR A 644 8.21 37.21 5.84
N SER A 645 7.96 37.10 7.14
CA SER A 645 8.93 37.39 8.20
C SER A 645 9.69 36.14 8.58
N GLU A 646 10.98 36.28 8.92
CA GLU A 646 11.75 35.17 9.48
C GLU A 646 11.19 34.66 10.82
N GLU A 647 10.39 35.48 11.49
CA GLU A 647 9.68 35.17 12.73
C GLU A 647 8.34 34.44 12.51
N ASP A 648 7.84 34.38 11.27
CA ASP A 648 6.63 33.63 10.94
C ASP A 648 6.86 32.15 11.21
N THR A 649 5.83 31.46 11.68
CA THR A 649 5.91 30.03 11.92
C THR A 649 5.62 29.23 10.64
N LEU A 650 6.04 27.96 10.61
CA LEU A 650 5.64 27.05 9.54
C LEU A 650 4.10 26.92 9.45
N PHE A 651 3.39 27.05 10.56
CA PHE A 651 1.93 27.08 10.56
C PHE A 651 1.38 28.26 9.75
N ASP A 652 1.89 29.46 10.00
CA ASP A 652 1.43 30.70 9.36
C ASP A 652 1.60 30.63 7.84
N VAL A 653 2.75 30.15 7.37
CA VAL A 653 3.08 30.12 5.94
C VAL A 653 2.42 28.95 5.21
N LEU A 654 2.47 27.74 5.79
CA LEU A 654 2.00 26.53 5.10
C LEU A 654 0.49 26.32 5.22
N PHE A 655 -0.12 26.71 6.35
CA PHE A 655 -1.46 26.23 6.71
C PHE A 655 -2.45 27.33 7.10
N ALA A 656 -1.98 28.51 7.53
CA ALA A 656 -2.82 29.64 7.93
C ALA A 656 -2.53 30.93 7.12
N ASN A 657 -2.09 30.75 5.87
CA ASN A 657 -1.87 31.84 4.93
C ASN A 657 -3.20 32.47 4.46
N GLU A 658 -3.11 33.55 3.69
CA GLU A 658 -4.29 34.29 3.21
C GLU A 658 -5.25 33.43 2.38
N ASP A 659 -4.77 32.42 1.65
CA ASP A 659 -5.67 31.54 0.88
C ASP A 659 -6.43 30.58 1.78
N ALA A 660 -5.79 30.05 2.82
CA ALA A 660 -6.43 29.19 3.80
C ALA A 660 -7.57 29.92 4.53
N LYS A 661 -7.33 31.17 4.94
CA LYS A 661 -8.29 31.99 5.68
C LYS A 661 -9.52 32.41 4.87
N LYS A 662 -9.50 32.28 3.53
CA LYS A 662 -10.68 32.50 2.68
C LYS A 662 -11.74 31.41 2.82
N PHE A 663 -11.37 30.22 3.30
CA PHE A 663 -12.32 29.14 3.52
C PHE A 663 -13.03 29.35 4.85
N SER A 664 -14.20 29.99 4.79
CA SER A 664 -14.97 30.44 5.95
C SER A 664 -15.30 29.31 6.93
N ALA A 665 -15.25 29.62 8.23
CA ALA A 665 -15.80 28.75 9.26
C ALA A 665 -17.33 28.63 9.19
N ASN A 666 -18.03 29.54 8.50
CA ASN A 666 -19.49 29.51 8.32
C ASN A 666 -19.90 28.80 7.00
N ASP A 667 -19.16 27.77 6.58
CA ASP A 667 -19.45 27.05 5.34
C ASP A 667 -20.70 26.16 5.48
N PRO A 668 -21.69 26.23 4.56
CA PRO A 668 -22.91 25.41 4.61
C PRO A 668 -22.68 23.90 4.69
N ILE A 669 -21.54 23.39 4.17
CA ILE A 669 -21.23 21.96 4.23
C ILE A 669 -21.03 21.45 5.66
N MET A 670 -20.65 22.34 6.60
CA MET A 670 -20.46 22.03 8.02
C MET A 670 -21.72 22.19 8.86
N GLU A 671 -22.81 22.71 8.30
CA GLU A 671 -24.03 23.00 9.07
C GLU A 671 -24.56 21.73 9.77
N ASN A 672 -24.79 21.82 11.09
CA ASN A 672 -25.24 20.72 11.95
C ASN A 672 -24.24 19.56 12.13
N TYR A 673 -22.96 19.76 11.84
CA TYR A 673 -21.89 18.80 12.10
C TYR A 673 -20.80 19.39 12.99
N ASP A 674 -20.27 18.57 13.89
CA ASP A 674 -19.06 18.92 14.64
C ASP A 674 -17.88 19.05 13.67
N ASN A 675 -16.99 19.98 13.96
CA ASN A 675 -15.67 20.06 13.33
C ASN A 675 -14.67 20.58 14.37
N THR A 676 -14.02 19.63 15.05
CA THR A 676 -13.09 19.92 16.15
C THR A 676 -11.97 20.87 15.72
N GLU A 677 -11.39 20.70 14.53
CA GLU A 677 -10.29 21.55 14.06
C GLU A 677 -10.75 22.98 13.76
N VAL A 678 -12.00 23.20 13.36
CA VAL A 678 -12.52 24.54 13.01
C VAL A 678 -12.99 25.31 14.24
N PHE A 679 -13.73 24.66 15.15
CA PHE A 679 -14.45 25.31 16.25
C PHE A 679 -13.96 24.93 17.66
N GLY A 680 -13.00 24.01 17.78
CA GLY A 680 -12.82 23.28 19.03
C GLY A 680 -14.03 22.37 19.29
N ASP A 681 -14.19 21.89 20.52
CA ASP A 681 -15.37 21.12 20.91
C ASP A 681 -15.66 21.13 22.42
N SER A 682 -16.75 20.47 22.81
CA SER A 682 -17.24 20.47 24.20
C SER A 682 -16.29 19.82 25.21
N ARG A 683 -15.24 19.11 24.77
CA ARG A 683 -14.24 18.50 25.67
C ARG A 683 -13.28 19.53 26.23
N LYS A 684 -13.20 20.73 25.62
CA LYS A 684 -12.32 21.83 26.04
C LYS A 684 -10.86 21.40 26.22
N VAL A 685 -10.35 20.65 25.24
CA VAL A 685 -8.99 20.10 25.26
C VAL A 685 -7.97 21.23 25.48
N ILE A 686 -7.10 21.05 26.47
CA ILE A 686 -5.96 21.96 26.70
C ILE A 686 -4.87 21.60 25.70
N GLY A 687 -4.59 22.52 24.79
CA GLY A 687 -3.76 22.32 23.62
C GLY A 687 -2.26 22.40 23.88
N SER A 688 -1.53 22.46 22.77
CA SER A 688 -0.07 22.48 22.74
C SER A 688 0.55 23.70 23.43
N ASP A 689 -0.20 24.77 23.64
CA ASP A 689 0.24 26.03 24.28
C ASP A 689 -0.20 26.14 25.75
N GLY A 690 -0.87 25.11 26.29
CA GLY A 690 -1.41 25.12 27.64
C GLY A 690 -2.72 25.89 27.80
N LYS A 691 -3.36 26.30 26.69
CA LYS A 691 -4.68 26.96 26.68
C LYS A 691 -5.73 26.05 26.06
N GLU A 692 -7.00 26.34 26.30
CA GLU A 692 -8.10 25.63 25.64
C GLU A 692 -8.04 25.83 24.11
N PHE A 693 -8.08 24.74 23.36
CA PHE A 693 -8.12 24.81 21.90
C PHE A 693 -9.53 25.23 21.41
N LYS A 694 -9.63 26.41 20.81
CA LYS A 694 -10.88 27.01 20.31
C LYS A 694 -11.12 26.80 18.81
N GLY A 695 -10.33 25.94 18.17
CA GLY A 695 -10.34 25.76 16.71
C GLY A 695 -9.50 26.80 15.97
N TYR A 696 -9.25 26.55 14.69
CA TYR A 696 -8.46 27.45 13.83
C TYR A 696 -9.26 28.63 13.28
N GLY A 697 -10.60 28.59 13.33
CA GLY A 697 -11.46 29.68 12.85
C GLY A 697 -11.61 29.77 11.32
N PHE A 698 -11.13 28.78 10.57
CA PHE A 698 -11.34 28.64 9.13
C PHE A 698 -11.38 27.16 8.74
N PHE A 699 -12.01 26.83 7.60
CA PHE A 699 -12.28 25.46 7.17
C PHE A 699 -11.04 24.79 6.56
N ILE A 700 -10.14 24.35 7.45
CA ILE A 700 -8.84 23.78 7.09
C ILE A 700 -8.94 22.57 6.15
N HIS A 701 -9.89 21.65 6.33
CA HIS A 701 -10.01 20.46 5.48
C HIS A 701 -10.36 20.82 4.02
N LYS A 702 -11.25 21.79 3.84
CA LYS A 702 -11.64 22.29 2.51
C LYS A 702 -10.47 23.01 1.84
N TYR A 703 -9.74 23.86 2.57
CA TYR A 703 -8.52 24.48 2.07
C TYR A 703 -7.49 23.45 1.59
N LEU A 704 -7.14 22.48 2.44
CA LEU A 704 -6.13 21.46 2.13
C LEU A 704 -6.52 20.66 0.89
N TRP A 705 -7.80 20.31 0.77
CA TRP A 705 -8.35 19.63 -0.39
C TRP A 705 -8.26 20.48 -1.67
N GLU A 706 -8.72 21.72 -1.61
CA GLU A 706 -8.77 22.62 -2.77
C GLU A 706 -7.39 23.07 -3.23
N GLU A 707 -6.40 23.14 -2.33
CA GLU A 707 -5.01 23.34 -2.70
C GLU A 707 -4.42 22.08 -3.34
N TYR A 708 -4.63 20.90 -2.73
CA TYR A 708 -4.12 19.63 -3.23
C TYR A 708 -4.63 19.28 -4.63
N ARG A 709 -5.94 19.41 -4.88
CA ARG A 709 -6.51 19.00 -6.18
C ARG A 709 -5.91 19.74 -7.38
N LYS A 710 -5.40 20.97 -7.17
CA LYS A 710 -4.76 21.78 -8.23
C LYS A 710 -3.57 21.09 -8.88
N PHE A 711 -2.91 20.16 -8.18
CA PHE A 711 -1.81 19.38 -8.72
C PHE A 711 -2.26 18.43 -9.84
N GLY A 712 -3.48 17.91 -9.79
CA GLY A 712 -4.00 16.92 -10.74
C GLY A 712 -4.92 17.49 -11.83
N VAL A 713 -5.57 18.62 -11.58
CA VAL A 713 -6.51 19.26 -12.53
C VAL A 713 -5.77 19.66 -13.81
N GLY A 714 -6.28 19.21 -14.97
CA GLY A 714 -5.65 19.43 -16.27
C GLY A 714 -4.48 18.49 -16.58
N HIS A 715 -4.17 17.56 -15.68
CA HIS A 715 -2.98 16.71 -15.73
C HIS A 715 -3.26 15.21 -15.64
N GLY A 716 -4.52 14.80 -15.82
CA GLY A 716 -4.91 13.38 -15.86
C GLY A 716 -5.19 12.77 -14.48
N HIS A 717 -5.15 13.58 -13.41
CA HIS A 717 -5.45 13.21 -12.03
C HIS A 717 -6.55 14.12 -11.43
N ASP A 718 -7.50 14.53 -12.27
CA ASP A 718 -8.53 15.49 -11.90
C ASP A 718 -9.44 14.91 -10.81
N LEU A 719 -9.46 15.52 -9.64
CA LEU A 719 -10.48 15.24 -8.63
C LEU A 719 -11.71 16.15 -8.87
N ALA A 720 -12.82 15.94 -8.18
CA ALA A 720 -13.89 16.96 -8.05
C ALA A 720 -13.60 17.97 -6.91
N ASP A 721 -14.38 19.04 -6.85
CA ASP A 721 -14.35 19.98 -5.71
C ASP A 721 -14.80 19.28 -4.41
N PHE A 722 -14.40 19.86 -3.27
CA PHE A 722 -14.65 19.32 -1.93
C PHE A 722 -16.14 19.00 -1.69
N ASP A 723 -17.00 19.94 -2.05
CA ASP A 723 -18.43 19.88 -1.71
C ASP A 723 -19.13 18.79 -2.52
N THR A 724 -18.72 18.58 -3.77
CA THR A 724 -19.22 17.49 -4.62
C THR A 724 -19.00 16.13 -3.96
N TYR A 725 -17.82 15.86 -3.39
CA TYR A 725 -17.57 14.59 -2.69
C TYR A 725 -18.37 14.42 -1.41
N HIS A 726 -18.84 15.50 -0.77
CA HIS A 726 -19.78 15.41 0.35
C HIS A 726 -21.23 15.16 -0.08
N ARG A 727 -21.57 15.35 -1.36
CA ARG A 727 -22.89 15.06 -1.92
C ARG A 727 -23.01 13.67 -2.56
N VAL A 728 -21.91 13.09 -3.03
CA VAL A 728 -21.91 11.80 -3.77
C VAL A 728 -21.28 10.64 -2.98
N ARG A 729 -21.50 9.40 -3.45
CA ARG A 729 -20.86 8.17 -2.92
C ARG A 729 -19.51 7.91 -3.60
N GLY A 730 -18.74 8.99 -3.70
CA GLY A 730 -17.45 9.07 -4.35
C GLY A 730 -17.48 9.04 -5.88
N LEU A 731 -16.37 9.48 -6.49
CA LEU A 731 -16.16 9.56 -7.93
C LEU A 731 -14.77 9.03 -8.30
N ARG A 732 -14.67 8.35 -9.44
CA ARG A 732 -13.41 7.83 -10.01
C ARG A 732 -12.68 8.89 -10.84
N TRP A 733 -11.45 9.21 -10.47
CA TRP A 733 -10.66 10.17 -11.24
C TRP A 733 -10.10 9.53 -12.55
N PRO A 734 -9.78 10.34 -13.58
CA PRO A 734 -10.01 11.80 -13.66
C PRO A 734 -11.51 12.14 -13.75
N VAL A 735 -11.92 13.14 -12.97
CA VAL A 735 -13.25 13.74 -12.98
C VAL A 735 -13.18 15.04 -13.79
N VAL A 736 -13.67 15.01 -15.03
CA VAL A 736 -13.63 16.15 -15.96
C VAL A 736 -15.05 16.58 -16.25
N ASP A 737 -15.34 17.88 -16.15
CA ASP A 737 -16.68 18.45 -16.32
C ASP A 737 -17.76 17.75 -15.47
N GLY A 738 -17.40 17.37 -14.25
CA GLY A 738 -18.26 16.66 -13.30
C GLY A 738 -18.49 15.17 -13.60
N LYS A 739 -17.83 14.60 -14.61
CA LYS A 739 -17.98 13.19 -15.01
C LYS A 739 -16.75 12.37 -14.62
N GLU A 740 -16.96 11.27 -13.90
CA GLU A 740 -15.92 10.31 -13.56
C GLU A 740 -15.47 9.46 -14.78
N THR A 741 -14.26 8.89 -14.70
CA THR A 741 -13.69 8.06 -15.77
C THR A 741 -13.58 6.58 -15.34
N GLN A 742 -14.29 5.71 -16.06
CA GLN A 742 -14.30 4.26 -15.82
C GLN A 742 -13.04 3.56 -16.36
N TRP A 743 -12.73 3.78 -17.64
CA TRP A 743 -11.59 3.15 -18.34
C TRP A 743 -10.62 4.19 -18.88
N ARG A 744 -9.46 4.33 -18.23
CA ARG A 744 -8.39 5.22 -18.68
C ARG A 744 -7.71 4.69 -19.94
N PHE A 745 -7.08 5.58 -20.70
CA PHE A 745 -6.35 5.34 -21.96
C PHE A 745 -7.21 4.94 -23.16
N ASN A 746 -8.52 4.73 -22.97
CA ASN A 746 -9.46 4.41 -24.05
C ASN A 746 -10.21 5.68 -24.46
N THR A 747 -10.12 6.07 -25.73
CA THR A 747 -10.63 7.37 -26.22
C THR A 747 -12.15 7.49 -26.18
N LYS A 748 -12.87 6.38 -25.99
CA LYS A 748 -14.33 6.40 -25.75
C LYS A 748 -14.70 6.87 -24.34
N PHE A 749 -13.85 6.56 -23.35
CA PHE A 749 -14.19 6.73 -21.93
C PHE A 749 -13.32 7.78 -21.23
N ASP A 750 -12.11 8.00 -21.73
CA ASP A 750 -11.11 8.87 -21.13
C ASP A 750 -10.94 10.15 -21.95
N PRO A 751 -11.27 11.33 -21.38
CA PRO A 751 -11.14 12.61 -22.07
C PRO A 751 -9.69 12.96 -22.43
N TYR A 752 -8.70 12.54 -21.63
CA TYR A 752 -7.29 12.75 -21.93
C TYR A 752 -6.82 11.87 -23.07
N ALA A 753 -7.26 10.61 -23.10
CA ALA A 753 -6.97 9.74 -24.23
C ALA A 753 -7.59 10.30 -25.52
N LYS A 754 -8.86 10.73 -25.48
CA LYS A 754 -9.55 11.34 -26.62
C LYS A 754 -8.84 12.60 -27.12
N LYS A 755 -8.34 13.43 -26.21
CA LYS A 755 -7.54 14.62 -26.55
C LYS A 755 -6.19 14.27 -27.16
N ALA A 756 -5.52 13.25 -26.64
CA ALA A 756 -4.18 12.84 -27.07
C ALA A 756 -4.17 12.14 -28.43
N ALA A 757 -5.22 11.37 -28.76
CA ALA A 757 -5.36 10.68 -30.05
C ALA A 757 -6.84 10.61 -30.48
N PRO A 758 -7.41 11.69 -31.06
CA PRO A 758 -8.85 11.78 -31.33
C PRO A 758 -9.37 10.78 -32.36
N ASN A 759 -8.49 10.30 -33.24
CA ASN A 759 -8.79 9.37 -34.33
C ASN A 759 -8.32 7.94 -34.05
N ASP A 760 -7.88 7.67 -32.82
CA ASP A 760 -7.44 6.35 -32.41
C ASP A 760 -8.33 5.82 -31.27
N LYS A 761 -8.28 4.51 -31.01
CA LYS A 761 -9.01 3.86 -29.92
C LYS A 761 -8.29 3.99 -28.59
N PHE A 762 -6.96 4.11 -28.61
CA PHE A 762 -6.14 4.18 -27.40
C PHE A 762 -5.09 5.30 -27.44
N ALA A 763 -4.79 5.83 -26.26
CA ALA A 763 -3.61 6.66 -26.05
C ALA A 763 -3.07 6.46 -24.62
N PHE A 764 -1.87 5.89 -24.52
CA PHE A 764 -1.16 5.75 -23.25
C PHE A 764 -0.36 7.02 -22.95
N TYR A 765 -1.08 8.10 -22.67
CA TYR A 765 -0.56 9.47 -22.62
C TYR A 765 0.41 9.75 -21.46
N GLY A 766 0.57 8.85 -20.49
CA GLY A 766 1.56 9.01 -19.40
C GLY A 766 2.99 9.02 -19.92
N ASN A 767 3.28 8.31 -21.02
CA ASN A 767 4.59 8.27 -21.67
C ASN A 767 4.81 9.38 -22.71
N LYS A 768 3.94 10.41 -22.80
CA LYS A 768 4.02 11.46 -23.84
C LYS A 768 5.39 12.15 -23.96
N ASN A 769 6.10 12.27 -22.84
CA ASN A 769 7.43 12.90 -22.76
C ASN A 769 8.55 11.87 -22.47
N ALA A 770 8.25 10.58 -22.51
CA ALA A 770 9.22 9.53 -22.27
C ALA A 770 9.99 9.21 -23.56
N ALA A 771 11.26 8.84 -23.41
CA ALA A 771 12.10 8.36 -24.50
C ALA A 771 13.10 7.32 -23.96
N LEU A 772 13.42 6.30 -24.75
CA LEU A 772 14.31 5.21 -24.34
C LEU A 772 15.47 5.01 -25.30
N PRO A 773 16.67 4.67 -24.80
CA PRO A 773 17.73 4.14 -25.65
C PRO A 773 17.31 2.79 -26.25
N THR A 774 18.01 2.35 -27.30
CA THR A 774 17.73 1.09 -28.01
C THR A 774 18.87 0.10 -27.84
N GLY A 775 18.56 -1.20 -27.85
CA GLY A 775 19.55 -2.24 -27.64
C GLY A 775 19.05 -3.64 -27.96
N ASP A 776 19.76 -4.64 -27.43
CA ASP A 776 19.43 -6.06 -27.51
C ASP A 776 19.21 -6.63 -26.09
N LEU A 777 18.99 -7.94 -25.94
CA LEU A 777 18.82 -8.54 -24.60
C LEU A 777 20.04 -8.37 -23.66
N LYS A 778 21.22 -8.06 -24.20
CA LYS A 778 22.48 -7.91 -23.42
C LYS A 778 22.71 -6.47 -22.96
N GLY A 779 22.01 -5.49 -23.52
CA GLY A 779 22.16 -4.09 -23.12
C GLY A 779 21.88 -3.08 -24.23
N VAL A 780 22.03 -1.81 -23.87
CA VAL A 780 21.96 -0.67 -24.79
C VAL A 780 23.04 -0.77 -25.86
N LYS A 781 22.66 -0.62 -27.13
CA LYS A 781 23.57 -0.52 -28.29
C LYS A 781 23.64 0.88 -28.88
N ASN A 782 22.56 1.65 -28.73
CA ASN A 782 22.50 3.05 -29.12
C ASN A 782 21.92 3.89 -27.98
N GLN A 783 22.69 4.91 -27.56
CA GLN A 783 22.32 5.83 -26.48
C GLN A 783 21.30 6.88 -26.92
N GLU A 784 21.12 7.09 -28.23
CA GLU A 784 20.08 7.96 -28.76
C GLU A 784 18.69 7.45 -28.36
N LYS A 785 17.88 8.34 -27.80
CA LYS A 785 16.59 7.97 -27.21
C LYS A 785 15.45 8.13 -28.20
N THR A 786 14.67 7.08 -28.40
CA THR A 786 13.45 7.09 -29.21
C THR A 786 12.25 7.54 -28.37
N PRO A 787 11.48 8.56 -28.80
CA PRO A 787 10.27 9.00 -28.10
C PRO A 787 9.18 7.93 -28.04
N LEU A 788 8.41 7.91 -26.95
CA LEU A 788 7.36 6.92 -26.67
C LEU A 788 5.95 7.52 -26.58
N ALA A 789 5.71 8.61 -27.31
CA ALA A 789 4.46 9.33 -27.18
C ALA A 789 3.24 8.41 -27.42
N ASN A 790 2.31 8.40 -26.46
CA ASN A 790 1.09 7.59 -26.44
C ASN A 790 1.28 6.06 -26.49
N LYS A 791 2.50 5.55 -26.21
CA LYS A 791 2.79 4.12 -26.19
C LYS A 791 2.99 3.57 -24.78
N ALA A 792 2.51 2.36 -24.53
CA ALA A 792 2.87 1.55 -23.37
C ALA A 792 4.10 0.68 -23.67
N LYS A 793 4.66 0.04 -22.63
CA LYS A 793 5.84 -0.82 -22.76
C LYS A 793 5.51 -2.27 -22.41
N ILE A 794 5.96 -3.19 -23.25
CA ILE A 794 5.93 -4.64 -23.02
C ILE A 794 7.32 -5.05 -22.54
N PHE A 795 7.42 -5.52 -21.29
CA PHE A 795 8.70 -5.91 -20.71
C PHE A 795 8.94 -7.42 -20.80
N PHE A 796 10.14 -7.80 -21.23
CA PHE A 796 10.71 -9.09 -20.87
C PHE A 796 11.47 -8.97 -19.54
N ARG A 797 11.19 -9.89 -18.62
CA ARG A 797 11.91 -10.07 -17.34
C ARG A 797 12.10 -11.57 -17.10
N PRO A 798 13.30 -12.05 -16.75
CA PRO A 798 13.48 -13.47 -16.52
C PRO A 798 12.98 -13.91 -15.14
N TYR A 799 12.78 -15.20 -14.98
CA TYR A 799 12.69 -15.82 -13.65
C TYR A 799 14.02 -15.65 -12.91
N MET A 800 13.95 -15.40 -11.60
CA MET A 800 15.11 -15.33 -10.70
C MET A 800 14.76 -15.98 -9.37
N ASP A 801 15.68 -16.77 -8.80
CA ASP A 801 15.42 -17.40 -7.51
C ASP A 801 15.37 -16.35 -6.38
N PRO A 802 14.57 -16.61 -5.33
CA PRO A 802 14.66 -15.91 -4.06
C PRO A 802 16.09 -15.87 -3.48
N CYS A 803 16.45 -14.79 -2.78
CA CYS A 803 17.74 -14.70 -2.08
C CYS A 803 17.89 -15.65 -0.89
N GLU A 804 16.77 -16.15 -0.35
CA GLU A 804 16.75 -17.12 0.73
C GLU A 804 15.80 -18.25 0.36
N MET A 805 16.37 -19.41 0.05
CA MET A 805 15.66 -20.64 -0.30
C MET A 805 15.66 -21.61 0.89
N PRO A 806 14.65 -22.50 1.02
CA PRO A 806 14.73 -23.62 1.93
C PRO A 806 15.99 -24.45 1.69
N SER A 807 16.58 -24.89 2.79
CA SER A 807 17.81 -25.68 2.81
C SER A 807 17.68 -26.83 3.79
N LYS A 808 18.73 -27.63 3.96
CA LYS A 808 18.76 -28.67 4.99
C LYS A 808 18.52 -28.13 6.40
N ASP A 809 19.05 -26.93 6.71
CA ASP A 809 18.97 -26.32 8.04
C ASP A 809 17.65 -25.56 8.28
N TYR A 810 17.05 -25.06 7.20
CA TYR A 810 15.77 -24.35 7.20
C TYR A 810 14.86 -24.91 6.10
N PRO A 811 14.24 -26.09 6.31
CA PRO A 811 13.64 -26.87 5.22
C PRO A 811 12.25 -26.40 4.77
N PHE A 812 11.66 -25.38 5.40
CA PHE A 812 10.33 -24.89 5.08
C PHE A 812 10.35 -23.50 4.48
N TRP A 813 9.47 -23.26 3.52
CA TRP A 813 9.04 -21.91 3.18
C TRP A 813 8.14 -21.35 4.28
N LEU A 814 8.38 -20.11 4.69
CA LEU A 814 7.44 -19.30 5.45
C LEU A 814 6.74 -18.30 4.52
N CYS A 815 5.41 -18.38 4.46
CA CYS A 815 4.57 -17.34 3.90
C CYS A 815 3.80 -16.62 5.02
N THR A 816 3.66 -15.30 4.95
CA THR A 816 2.86 -14.55 5.92
C THR A 816 1.76 -13.73 5.26
N GLY A 817 0.71 -13.42 6.04
CA GLY A 817 -0.44 -12.70 5.50
C GLY A 817 -1.50 -12.34 6.53
N ARG A 818 -2.74 -12.33 6.08
CA ARG A 818 -3.91 -11.85 6.84
C ARG A 818 -4.94 -12.97 6.99
N VAL A 819 -5.96 -12.70 7.79
CA VAL A 819 -7.20 -13.50 7.86
C VAL A 819 -8.39 -12.56 7.70
N LEU A 820 -9.57 -13.09 7.35
CA LEU A 820 -10.78 -12.30 7.13
C LEU A 820 -11.15 -11.37 8.29
N GLU A 821 -10.98 -11.83 9.53
CA GLU A 821 -11.53 -11.21 10.73
C GLU A 821 -10.68 -10.06 11.26
N HIS A 822 -9.37 -10.08 10.97
CA HIS A 822 -8.42 -9.14 11.55
C HIS A 822 -7.79 -8.20 10.53
N TRP A 823 -7.68 -6.94 10.94
CA TRP A 823 -7.02 -5.91 10.15
C TRP A 823 -5.58 -5.74 10.62
N HIS A 824 -4.66 -6.04 9.70
CA HIS A 824 -3.23 -5.79 9.87
C HIS A 824 -2.72 -6.35 11.21
N THR A 825 -2.27 -5.48 12.11
CA THR A 825 -1.64 -5.81 13.40
C THR A 825 -2.65 -6.09 14.52
N GLY A 826 -3.93 -6.27 14.18
CA GLY A 826 -4.98 -6.60 15.14
C GLY A 826 -5.38 -5.47 16.09
N THR A 827 -4.63 -4.35 16.18
CA THR A 827 -4.83 -3.30 17.19
C THR A 827 -6.27 -2.77 17.26
N MET A 828 -6.97 -2.66 16.14
CA MET A 828 -8.40 -2.34 16.13
C MET A 828 -9.30 -3.58 16.31
N THR A 829 -9.09 -4.61 15.47
CA THR A 829 -10.04 -5.73 15.36
C THR A 829 -9.98 -6.74 16.50
N MET A 830 -8.82 -6.91 17.15
CA MET A 830 -8.68 -7.75 18.35
C MET A 830 -9.41 -7.15 19.55
N ARG A 831 -9.76 -5.86 19.50
CA ARG A 831 -10.56 -5.16 20.53
C ARG A 831 -12.06 -5.21 20.26
N VAL A 832 -12.47 -5.85 19.17
CA VAL A 832 -13.87 -6.12 18.87
C VAL A 832 -14.19 -7.54 19.35
N PRO A 833 -15.05 -7.72 20.38
CA PRO A 833 -15.26 -9.02 21.00
C PRO A 833 -15.67 -10.13 20.04
N GLU A 834 -16.52 -9.83 19.06
CA GLU A 834 -16.95 -10.80 18.06
C GLU A 834 -15.85 -11.23 17.09
N LEU A 835 -14.97 -10.30 16.69
CA LEU A 835 -13.85 -10.62 15.80
C LEU A 835 -12.76 -11.38 16.55
N TYR A 836 -12.43 -10.96 17.76
CA TYR A 836 -11.50 -11.68 18.64
C TYR A 836 -11.95 -13.12 18.90
N ARG A 837 -13.22 -13.33 19.26
CA ARG A 837 -13.75 -14.69 19.49
C ARG A 837 -13.72 -15.57 18.24
N ALA A 838 -13.81 -14.97 17.05
CA ALA A 838 -13.80 -15.72 15.80
C ALA A 838 -12.40 -16.25 15.45
N VAL A 839 -11.34 -15.48 15.73
CA VAL A 839 -9.93 -15.89 15.53
C VAL A 839 -9.04 -15.32 16.64
N PRO A 840 -8.97 -15.93 17.83
CA PRO A 840 -8.38 -15.30 19.01
C PRO A 840 -6.84 -15.24 19.01
N GLU A 841 -6.19 -16.07 18.22
CA GLU A 841 -4.74 -16.18 18.12
C GLU A 841 -4.30 -16.45 16.68
N ALA A 842 -3.08 -16.04 16.33
CA ALA A 842 -2.51 -16.44 15.04
C ALA A 842 -1.97 -17.88 15.10
N LEU A 843 -2.29 -18.66 14.06
CA LEU A 843 -1.92 -20.08 13.97
C LEU A 843 -0.82 -20.30 12.92
N CYS A 844 -0.04 -21.35 13.11
CA CYS A 844 0.87 -21.90 12.10
C CYS A 844 0.11 -22.96 11.30
N TYR A 845 -0.35 -22.57 10.11
CA TYR A 845 -1.00 -23.50 9.18
C TYR A 845 0.08 -24.37 8.52
N MET A 846 -0.09 -25.68 8.58
CA MET A 846 0.90 -26.67 8.13
C MET A 846 0.22 -27.88 7.48
N HIS A 847 0.89 -28.50 6.51
CA HIS A 847 0.42 -29.75 5.89
C HIS A 847 0.50 -30.95 6.85
N GLU A 848 -0.49 -31.85 6.82
CA GLU A 848 -0.54 -33.00 7.72
C GLU A 848 0.69 -33.93 7.61
N ASP A 849 1.22 -34.14 6.40
CA ASP A 849 2.40 -34.98 6.21
C ASP A 849 3.69 -34.38 6.77
N ASP A 850 3.81 -33.05 6.77
CA ASP A 850 4.94 -32.39 7.45
C ASP A 850 4.81 -32.52 8.96
N ALA A 851 3.60 -32.37 9.49
CA ALA A 851 3.33 -32.59 10.90
C ALA A 851 3.67 -34.03 11.32
N LYS A 852 3.28 -35.04 10.53
CA LYS A 852 3.65 -36.46 10.76
C LYS A 852 5.16 -36.65 10.77
N LYS A 853 5.90 -36.10 9.80
CA LYS A 853 7.37 -36.18 9.75
C LYS A 853 8.04 -35.54 10.97
N LEU A 854 7.49 -34.43 11.46
CA LEU A 854 7.99 -33.71 12.63
C LEU A 854 7.48 -34.29 13.97
N GLY A 855 6.58 -35.29 13.93
CA GLY A 855 5.89 -35.83 15.11
C GLY A 855 4.97 -34.83 15.81
N VAL A 856 4.52 -33.78 15.11
CA VAL A 856 3.69 -32.69 15.62
C VAL A 856 2.20 -33.00 15.44
N LEU A 857 1.38 -32.70 16.45
CA LEU A 857 -0.08 -32.90 16.41
C LEU A 857 -0.84 -31.58 16.25
N GLN A 858 -2.11 -31.66 15.84
CA GLN A 858 -3.03 -30.53 15.84
C GLN A 858 -3.03 -29.83 17.21
N ASN A 859 -3.02 -28.50 17.22
CA ASN A 859 -3.02 -27.65 18.41
C ASN A 859 -1.76 -27.72 19.30
N GLU A 860 -0.73 -28.50 18.94
CA GLU A 860 0.57 -28.40 19.61
C GLU A 860 1.24 -27.05 19.31
N ILE A 861 2.11 -26.61 20.21
CA ILE A 861 2.89 -25.38 20.04
C ILE A 861 4.25 -25.75 19.46
N VAL A 862 4.65 -25.03 18.42
CA VAL A 862 5.95 -25.18 17.75
C VAL A 862 6.74 -23.89 17.77
N TRP A 863 8.06 -24.00 17.70
CA TRP A 863 8.93 -22.91 17.30
C TRP A 863 8.92 -22.79 15.78
N VAL A 864 8.65 -21.58 15.29
CA VAL A 864 8.93 -21.16 13.90
C VAL A 864 10.20 -20.32 13.95
N GLU A 865 11.32 -20.84 13.43
CA GLU A 865 12.64 -20.20 13.53
C GLU A 865 13.26 -19.97 12.16
N SER A 866 13.78 -18.75 11.93
CA SER A 866 14.66 -18.42 10.82
C SER A 866 16.04 -18.00 11.33
N ARG A 867 16.93 -17.64 10.40
CA ARG A 867 18.25 -17.04 10.68
C ARG A 867 18.20 -15.79 11.58
N ARG A 868 17.05 -15.11 11.66
CA ARG A 868 16.86 -13.80 12.32
C ARG A 868 16.21 -13.89 13.70
N GLY A 869 15.51 -15.00 13.99
CA GLY A 869 14.77 -15.15 15.23
C GLY A 869 13.70 -16.23 15.16
N LYS A 870 12.97 -16.37 16.27
CA LYS A 870 11.92 -17.39 16.42
C LYS A 870 10.70 -16.90 17.18
N VAL A 871 9.57 -17.53 16.92
CA VAL A 871 8.30 -17.30 17.63
C VAL A 871 7.60 -18.61 17.93
N LYS A 872 6.81 -18.63 19.00
CA LYS A 872 5.90 -19.75 19.29
C LYS A 872 4.60 -19.54 18.53
N ALA A 873 4.09 -20.58 17.90
CA ALA A 873 2.78 -20.58 17.26
C ALA A 873 2.10 -21.93 17.46
N ARG A 874 0.78 -21.91 17.63
CA ARG A 874 -0.02 -23.13 17.68
C ARG A 874 -0.27 -23.65 16.26
N VAL A 875 -0.10 -24.97 16.07
CA VAL A 875 -0.29 -25.60 14.76
C VAL A 875 -1.75 -25.84 14.43
N ASP A 876 -2.12 -25.53 13.19
CA ASP A 876 -3.40 -25.87 12.59
C ASP A 876 -3.20 -26.65 11.28
N LEU A 877 -3.64 -27.90 11.26
CA LEU A 877 -3.54 -28.83 10.13
C LEU A 877 -4.83 -28.89 9.30
N LYS A 878 -5.94 -28.35 9.83
CA LYS A 878 -7.30 -28.53 9.27
C LYS A 878 -8.01 -27.21 8.99
N GLY A 879 -7.28 -26.10 9.12
CA GLY A 879 -7.80 -24.76 8.98
C GLY A 879 -8.13 -24.33 7.56
N ARG A 880 -8.47 -23.04 7.43
CA ARG A 880 -8.90 -22.42 6.16
C ARG A 880 -7.80 -22.23 5.12
N ASN A 881 -6.54 -22.20 5.56
CA ASN A 881 -5.37 -22.13 4.69
C ASN A 881 -4.73 -23.51 4.65
N LYS A 882 -4.52 -24.06 3.46
CA LYS A 882 -3.97 -25.40 3.27
C LYS A 882 -2.67 -25.30 2.47
N PRO A 883 -1.52 -25.16 3.15
CA PRO A 883 -0.24 -25.11 2.47
C PRO A 883 0.16 -26.49 1.90
N PRO A 884 0.92 -26.53 0.80
CA PRO A 884 1.52 -27.77 0.32
C PRO A 884 2.64 -28.24 1.27
N VAL A 885 3.10 -29.48 1.07
CA VAL A 885 4.29 -30.01 1.75
C VAL A 885 5.49 -29.08 1.57
N GLY A 886 6.19 -28.76 2.66
CA GLY A 886 7.36 -27.88 2.68
C GLY A 886 7.05 -26.39 2.80
N LEU A 887 5.79 -25.99 3.00
CA LEU A 887 5.40 -24.60 3.25
C LEU A 887 4.56 -24.48 4.52
N VAL A 888 4.80 -23.43 5.30
CA VAL A 888 3.94 -23.01 6.41
C VAL A 888 3.42 -21.60 6.19
N TYR A 889 2.21 -21.34 6.68
CA TYR A 889 1.60 -20.02 6.64
C TYR A 889 1.29 -19.51 8.06
N VAL A 890 1.68 -18.26 8.36
CA VAL A 890 1.42 -17.62 9.65
C VAL A 890 0.90 -16.18 9.44
N PRO A 891 -0.31 -15.83 9.91
CA PRO A 891 -0.82 -14.47 9.80
C PRO A 891 -0.20 -13.55 10.86
N PHE A 892 -0.08 -12.24 10.57
CA PHE A 892 0.70 -11.30 11.42
C PHE A 892 -0.13 -10.43 12.38
N PHE A 893 -1.43 -10.72 12.57
CA PHE A 893 -2.31 -9.84 13.35
C PHE A 893 -2.11 -9.91 14.86
N ASP A 894 -1.56 -11.02 15.34
CA ASP A 894 -1.39 -11.28 16.76
C ASP A 894 0.00 -10.83 17.22
N GLU A 895 0.04 -9.96 18.22
CA GLU A 895 1.32 -9.52 18.79
C GLU A 895 2.01 -10.60 19.65
N ASN A 896 1.29 -11.64 20.07
CA ASN A 896 1.86 -12.79 20.78
C ASN A 896 2.60 -13.74 19.82
N VAL A 897 2.14 -13.84 18.57
CA VAL A 897 2.82 -14.56 17.48
C VAL A 897 3.45 -13.54 16.54
N PHE A 898 4.46 -12.85 17.06
CA PHE A 898 5.10 -11.72 16.38
C PHE A 898 6.02 -12.16 15.22
N ILE A 899 5.42 -12.70 14.17
CA ILE A 899 6.08 -13.40 13.06
C ILE A 899 7.09 -12.56 12.28
N ASN A 900 6.97 -11.23 12.31
CA ASN A 900 7.95 -10.34 11.67
C ASN A 900 9.33 -10.32 12.36
N LYS A 901 9.49 -10.97 13.52
CA LYS A 901 10.81 -11.35 14.07
C LYS A 901 11.53 -12.43 13.25
N VAL A 902 10.79 -13.19 12.45
CA VAL A 902 11.27 -14.32 11.63
C VAL A 902 11.47 -13.91 10.17
N CYS A 903 10.64 -12.98 9.67
CA CYS A 903 10.67 -12.53 8.28
C CYS A 903 11.97 -11.80 7.91
N LEU A 904 12.39 -11.91 6.65
CA LEU A 904 13.54 -11.23 6.06
C LEU A 904 13.16 -9.85 5.50
N ASP A 905 14.01 -8.83 5.69
CA ASP A 905 13.79 -7.46 5.19
C ASP A 905 14.37 -7.22 3.77
N ALA A 906 14.48 -8.27 2.96
CA ALA A 906 14.80 -8.18 1.53
C ALA A 906 13.67 -7.47 0.78
N THR A 907 14.02 -6.69 -0.25
CA THR A 907 13.07 -5.88 -1.00
C THR A 907 13.21 -6.06 -2.50
N CYS A 908 12.18 -5.70 -3.27
CA CYS A 908 12.39 -5.43 -4.69
C CYS A 908 13.38 -4.26 -4.84
N PRO A 909 14.52 -4.42 -5.55
CA PRO A 909 15.50 -3.35 -5.68
C PRO A 909 14.99 -2.10 -6.41
N ILE A 910 13.90 -2.19 -7.16
CA ILE A 910 13.29 -1.04 -7.84
C ILE A 910 12.36 -0.29 -6.86
N SER A 911 11.36 -0.98 -6.33
CA SER A 911 10.30 -0.38 -5.52
C SER A 911 10.63 -0.23 -4.04
N LYS A 912 11.67 -0.92 -3.55
CA LYS A 912 12.05 -1.00 -2.14
C LYS A 912 10.95 -1.58 -1.23
N GLU A 913 10.03 -2.35 -1.80
CA GLU A 913 8.96 -3.07 -1.09
C GLU A 913 9.47 -4.41 -0.56
N THR A 914 9.24 -4.70 0.71
CA THR A 914 9.69 -5.93 1.38
C THR A 914 8.91 -7.16 0.92
N ASP A 915 9.62 -8.27 0.74
CA ASP A 915 9.05 -9.58 0.44
C ASP A 915 8.71 -10.35 1.72
N TYR A 916 7.44 -10.26 2.14
CA TYR A 916 6.92 -11.00 3.30
C TYR A 916 6.38 -12.39 2.94
N LYS A 917 6.43 -12.76 1.66
CA LYS A 917 5.74 -13.95 1.14
C LYS A 917 6.61 -15.18 1.08
N LYS A 918 7.92 -15.02 1.26
CA LYS A 918 8.88 -16.11 1.23
C LYS A 918 10.12 -15.79 2.06
N CYS A 919 10.47 -16.69 2.96
CA CYS A 919 11.79 -16.84 3.57
C CYS A 919 11.91 -18.30 4.06
N ALA A 920 13.09 -18.74 4.47
CA ALA A 920 13.33 -20.10 4.94
C ALA A 920 13.21 -20.19 6.46
N VAL A 921 12.53 -21.23 6.95
CA VAL A 921 12.37 -21.53 8.38
C VAL A 921 12.57 -23.01 8.69
N LYS A 922 12.83 -23.32 9.96
CA LYS A 922 12.70 -24.67 10.52
C LYS A 922 11.60 -24.68 11.57
N ILE A 923 10.92 -25.82 11.69
CA ILE A 923 9.83 -26.04 12.64
C ILE A 923 10.17 -27.21 13.57
N TYR A 924 9.96 -27.04 14.87
CA TYR A 924 10.17 -28.08 15.87
C TYR A 924 9.31 -27.83 17.13
N LYS A 925 9.06 -28.86 17.94
CA LYS A 925 8.24 -28.76 19.16
C LYS A 925 8.81 -27.72 20.16
N ALA A 926 7.91 -26.98 20.81
CA ALA A 926 8.24 -25.79 21.59
C ALA A 926 8.71 -25.99 23.02
#